data_AF-A0A9P6N0A9-F1
#
_entry.id   AF-A0A9P6N0A9-F1
#
_cell.length_a   1.000
_cell.length_b   1.000
_cell.length_c   1.000
_cell.angle_alpha   90.00
_cell.angle_beta   90.00
_cell.angle_gamma   90.00
#
_symmetry.space_group_name_H-M   'P 1'
#
loop_
_entity.id
_entity.type
_entity.pdbx_description
1 polymer ?
#
loop_
_entity_poly.entity_id
_entity_poly.type
_entity_poly.pdbx_seq_one_letter_code
_entity_poly.pdbx_strand_id
1 'polypeptide(L)'
;MLTTLLSLYVPSAANVSEVSLSSTRSIKQGISGPKVTIQAAIGISNSVLTTFVSSEESQVDDQFSIVTGPTVTDKGSKMWLDNEHHDGIYVDCHVPQSQALLKGHVCLETKAIADKEPTGATTIANKNESCKGPNVQEGRNLHTGEPDAVNEPSDPFRQLFEPQVAAPTKLTPEMLPLIDFTQGDIDTIVERVEGGLSNIQDIYALSPLQDGILFHHIMATKGDPYLVGQGMAFESRDILDRYLVAVQKVVARHDVFRTSIFWENLSTPAQVVLRQAPMSITELSLNPADGPISDQLRSLFDPREYHIDLTKAPLIRYIIAQDFNGHWVAVQLMHHIIDDQFTLDNFKIEVQAILEGQESTLPEPQPFRNLIAQVRSGPGATSHETYFTKMLSEIDTPALPYGISDVNSDENKVTEKHLKLPQDLTNSLRSHAKRLGVSVARLCHLAWAQVIARTSGEQRVVFGTVISGRVRAGLGSEHTMGPFINTLPIRVDVDDTTIEESVRKIQTDLAGLLEHEHASLALAQRCSGVPAGIPLFNTLLNYRRNTQSVDSSSAFGIKYLEVQERTNYPITMSVEDGGATLRLISQVVQPYDSSRICGYMQHALQGLADALDSTPRMPLRELEILPIQERDMLIQSWNSTKTPYPDNICIHQLFESQVDQTPDTIAVVHGDHALTFRELNVRANRHAHQLKELGIQKGDFIATLLKRSFELIVMQLAILKVGAAYVPIDPKAPADRQVFIINDCAARLLVTDENTEVPAALHTLLLRMSDNSDIKDASEDAPNMTSSGSSLDTAYAMYTSGSTGLPKGVLVPHRAIARLTINNGYANIGPDDRVAFAANPAFDASTFEIWAPLLNGGQIVIIDADTFTDSVLMAEEIERHRITTLFLTTTLFNQFVSSMGSTLAKLRYLLCGGEQENLESFSALLKYGGPDHLIHCYGPTETTTFATTYEVTKIDHQQDRLPIGKPISNTSVYVLDQHYLPVPLGVVGELYIGGAGVANGYLNRQDLSEKRFLPDPFSEHEDTRMYRTGDLVRFLPDGNLVFVSRNDHQVKIRGFRIELGEIEARLVEHPAVREAAVL
;
A
#
# COMPACT_ATOMS: atom_id res chain seq x y z
N MET A 1 31.92 -42.15 14.10
CA MET A 1 32.73 -43.00 15.00
C MET A 1 31.73 -43.60 15.98
N LEU A 2 31.70 -44.93 16.13
CA LEU A 2 30.50 -45.70 16.56
C LEU A 2 29.35 -45.63 15.52
N THR A 3 28.74 -46.69 14.97
CA THR A 3 28.81 -48.18 15.11
C THR A 3 27.94 -48.76 16.24
N THR A 4 27.05 -49.79 16.12
CA THR A 4 26.33 -50.54 15.03
C THR A 4 25.30 -51.50 15.72
N LEU A 5 24.51 -52.29 14.96
CA LEU A 5 23.65 -53.46 15.33
C LEU A 5 22.17 -53.09 15.65
N LEU A 6 21.11 -53.91 15.51
CA LEU A 6 20.68 -55.17 14.80
C LEU A 6 19.14 -55.31 15.12
N SER A 7 18.25 -56.14 14.54
CA SER A 7 18.01 -56.84 13.24
C SER A 7 16.71 -57.67 13.38
N LEU A 8 16.05 -58.27 12.37
CA LEU A 8 16.33 -58.43 10.93
C LEU A 8 15.29 -57.61 10.11
N TYR A 9 14.39 -58.07 9.22
CA TYR A 9 14.09 -59.36 8.56
C TYR A 9 13.51 -59.10 7.15
N VAL A 10 13.96 -59.85 6.13
CA VAL A 10 13.75 -59.63 4.68
C VAL A 10 13.82 -61.01 3.98
N PRO A 11 12.92 -61.39 3.02
CA PRO A 11 13.32 -61.33 1.59
C PRO A 11 12.22 -61.31 0.49
N SER A 12 12.43 -60.51 -0.57
CA SER A 12 12.62 -60.93 -2.00
C SER A 12 12.57 -59.69 -2.91
N ALA A 13 13.66 -59.34 -3.62
CA ALA A 13 14.03 -59.76 -4.99
C ALA A 13 13.16 -59.11 -6.09
N ALA A 14 13.68 -58.35 -7.08
CA ALA A 14 15.07 -58.00 -7.47
C ALA A 14 15.05 -56.64 -8.27
N ASN A 15 16.06 -56.14 -9.02
CA ASN A 15 17.31 -56.69 -9.55
C ASN A 15 18.36 -55.62 -10.00
N VAL A 16 19.55 -56.10 -10.40
CA VAL A 16 20.53 -55.64 -11.44
C VAL A 16 20.19 -54.37 -12.27
N SER A 17 21.11 -53.43 -12.59
CA SER A 17 22.58 -53.57 -12.87
C SER A 17 23.50 -52.42 -12.43
N GLU A 18 24.80 -52.71 -12.23
CA GLU A 18 25.91 -51.76 -12.02
C GLU A 18 26.65 -51.35 -13.32
N VAL A 19 27.28 -50.16 -13.34
CA VAL A 19 28.64 -49.80 -13.84
C VAL A 19 28.94 -48.41 -13.22
N SER A 20 29.98 -48.08 -12.42
CA SER A 20 31.38 -48.51 -12.17
C SER A 20 32.47 -47.74 -12.95
N LEU A 21 33.72 -47.71 -12.42
CA LEU A 21 34.88 -46.85 -12.78
C LEU A 21 34.75 -45.36 -12.37
N SER A 22 35.48 -44.74 -11.41
CA SER A 22 36.68 -45.01 -10.57
C SER A 22 38.02 -44.39 -11.01
N SER A 23 38.89 -44.10 -10.02
CA SER A 23 40.34 -43.76 -10.11
C SER A 23 40.70 -42.30 -10.49
N THR A 24 41.81 -41.68 -10.03
CA THR A 24 42.38 -41.58 -8.65
C THR A 24 43.41 -40.43 -8.54
N ARG A 25 43.63 -39.90 -7.32
CA ARG A 25 44.83 -39.15 -6.84
C ARG A 25 45.11 -37.77 -7.48
N SER A 26 45.90 -36.86 -6.91
CA SER A 26 46.26 -36.53 -5.50
C SER A 26 47.23 -35.34 -5.51
N ILE A 27 47.12 -34.35 -4.61
CA ILE A 27 48.21 -33.80 -3.75
C ILE A 27 47.71 -32.63 -2.88
N LYS A 28 48.25 -32.63 -1.66
CA LYS A 28 48.04 -31.84 -0.43
C LYS A 28 48.09 -30.29 -0.50
N GLN A 29 47.47 -29.71 0.55
CA GLN A 29 47.76 -28.41 1.22
C GLN A 29 47.39 -27.10 0.48
N GLY A 30 46.67 -26.14 1.09
CA GLY A 30 45.95 -26.18 2.38
C GLY A 30 45.53 -24.80 2.94
N ILE A 31 44.85 -24.82 4.10
CA ILE A 31 44.47 -23.68 4.98
C ILE A 31 43.17 -22.92 4.59
N SER A 32 42.35 -22.62 5.61
CA SER A 32 41.18 -21.71 5.69
C SER A 32 40.15 -21.70 4.53
N GLY A 33 38.91 -22.12 4.83
CA GLY A 33 37.74 -21.78 4.02
C GLY A 33 36.80 -20.79 4.75
N PRO A 34 35.77 -20.28 4.07
CA PRO A 34 34.55 -19.79 4.71
C PRO A 34 33.36 -20.74 4.50
N LYS A 35 32.19 -20.37 5.04
CA LYS A 35 30.92 -21.12 4.94
C LYS A 35 30.45 -21.23 3.49
N VAL A 36 29.81 -22.35 3.15
CA VAL A 36 29.11 -22.54 1.87
C VAL A 36 27.62 -22.27 2.05
N THR A 37 27.09 -21.28 1.32
CA THR A 37 25.65 -21.11 1.12
C THR A 37 25.26 -21.84 -0.17
N ILE A 38 24.21 -22.66 -0.13
CA ILE A 38 23.69 -23.35 -1.32
C ILE A 38 22.39 -22.65 -1.76
N GLN A 39 22.47 -21.84 -2.81
CA GLN A 39 21.28 -21.45 -3.58
C GLN A 39 21.05 -22.48 -4.69
N ALA A 40 19.85 -23.05 -4.74
CA ALA A 40 19.41 -23.91 -5.83
C ALA A 40 18.66 -23.07 -6.87
N ALA A 41 19.28 -22.84 -8.03
CA ALA A 41 18.61 -22.23 -9.18
C ALA A 41 17.93 -23.32 -10.03
N ILE A 42 16.63 -23.20 -10.26
CA ILE A 42 15.87 -24.04 -11.18
C ILE A 42 15.46 -23.18 -12.37
N GLY A 43 16.12 -23.40 -13.52
CA GLY A 43 15.70 -22.81 -14.79
C GLY A 43 14.61 -23.66 -15.44
N ILE A 44 13.53 -23.02 -15.89
CA ILE A 44 12.46 -23.67 -16.66
C ILE A 44 12.58 -23.23 -18.13
N SER A 45 12.42 -24.18 -19.06
CA SER A 45 12.55 -23.97 -20.50
C SER A 45 11.17 -23.94 -21.18
N ASN A 46 10.93 -22.94 -22.03
CA ASN A 46 9.70 -22.82 -22.81
C ASN A 46 9.69 -23.79 -24.01
N SER A 47 8.56 -24.47 -24.24
CA SER A 47 8.23 -25.00 -25.57
C SER A 47 6.71 -25.08 -25.84
N VAL A 48 6.24 -24.02 -26.50
CA VAL A 48 5.15 -23.94 -27.51
C VAL A 48 4.27 -25.18 -27.74
N LEU A 49 2.93 -24.99 -27.67
CA LEU A 49 2.00 -25.53 -28.67
C LEU A 49 0.72 -24.68 -28.79
N THR A 50 0.18 -24.57 -30.00
CA THR A 50 -0.97 -23.72 -30.41
C THR A 50 -2.28 -24.51 -30.52
N THR A 51 -3.45 -23.83 -30.49
CA THR A 51 -4.56 -23.92 -31.50
C THR A 51 -5.73 -22.97 -31.15
N PHE A 52 -6.57 -22.65 -32.14
CA PHE A 52 -7.68 -21.67 -32.17
C PHE A 52 -9.02 -22.15 -31.55
N VAL A 53 -9.93 -21.18 -31.31
CA VAL A 53 -11.42 -21.11 -31.50
C VAL A 53 -11.96 -20.13 -30.44
N SER A 54 -12.47 -18.90 -30.67
CA SER A 54 -13.35 -18.24 -31.68
C SER A 54 -14.84 -18.25 -31.31
N SER A 55 -15.49 -17.06 -31.40
CA SER A 55 -16.95 -16.78 -31.27
C SER A 55 -17.58 -17.08 -29.88
N GLU A 56 -18.68 -16.44 -29.43
CA GLU A 56 -19.65 -15.55 -30.11
C GLU A 56 -20.27 -14.47 -29.17
N GLU A 57 -21.28 -13.75 -29.67
CA GLU A 57 -21.89 -12.55 -29.08
C GLU A 57 -22.97 -12.82 -28.00
N SER A 58 -23.28 -11.82 -27.15
CA SER A 58 -24.65 -11.26 -27.06
C SER A 58 -24.75 -10.07 -26.07
N GLN A 59 -25.61 -9.10 -26.40
CA GLN A 59 -26.06 -8.02 -25.49
C GLN A 59 -27.39 -8.42 -24.82
N VAL A 60 -27.68 -7.89 -23.62
CA VAL A 60 -29.04 -7.47 -23.18
C VAL A 60 -28.91 -6.25 -22.24
N ASP A 61 -29.88 -5.34 -22.31
CA ASP A 61 -29.93 -4.04 -21.64
C ASP A 61 -30.64 -4.02 -20.24
N ASP A 62 -30.67 -2.80 -19.69
CA ASP A 62 -31.76 -2.15 -18.92
C ASP A 62 -31.83 -2.18 -17.37
N GLN A 63 -31.46 -1.02 -16.81
CA GLN A 63 -32.30 -0.10 -16.03
C GLN A 63 -33.31 -0.63 -14.99
N PHE A 64 -33.11 -0.26 -13.72
CA PHE A 64 -34.14 0.38 -12.86
C PHE A 64 -33.41 1.39 -11.93
N SER A 65 -33.59 2.71 -12.06
CA SER A 65 -34.74 3.55 -11.65
C SER A 65 -34.67 4.05 -10.19
N ILE A 66 -34.45 5.36 -10.02
CA ILE A 66 -34.40 6.07 -8.74
C ILE A 66 -35.82 6.48 -8.30
N VAL A 67 -36.11 6.44 -7.00
CA VAL A 67 -37.35 6.95 -6.39
C VAL A 67 -37.04 7.96 -5.28
N THR A 68 -37.81 9.05 -5.19
CA THR A 68 -37.47 10.23 -4.37
C THR A 68 -38.53 10.61 -3.33
N GLY A 69 -38.12 10.74 -2.05
CA GLY A 69 -38.83 11.50 -1.01
C GLY A 69 -40.05 10.81 -0.37
N PRO A 70 -40.74 11.49 0.59
CA PRO A 70 -40.61 12.90 0.98
C PRO A 70 -40.23 13.16 2.47
N THR A 71 -40.04 14.43 2.81
CA THR A 71 -39.74 14.99 4.15
C THR A 71 -40.95 15.15 5.07
N VAL A 72 -40.74 15.05 6.39
CA VAL A 72 -41.62 15.62 7.45
C VAL A 72 -40.76 16.31 8.53
N THR A 73 -41.32 17.31 9.21
CA THR A 73 -40.58 18.32 10.00
C THR A 73 -40.70 18.21 11.53
N ASP A 74 -39.58 18.48 12.20
CA ASP A 74 -39.39 19.32 13.40
C ASP A 74 -40.43 19.32 14.56
N LYS A 75 -39.92 19.03 15.77
CA LYS A 75 -40.31 19.71 17.02
C LYS A 75 -39.27 19.46 18.13
N GLY A 76 -38.38 20.43 18.38
CA GLY A 76 -37.36 20.34 19.44
C GLY A 76 -37.82 20.76 20.85
N SER A 77 -36.86 20.81 21.79
CA SER A 77 -36.97 21.47 23.10
C SER A 77 -35.59 21.99 23.54
N LYS A 78 -35.54 23.21 24.09
CA LYS A 78 -34.35 23.75 24.77
C LYS A 78 -34.46 23.55 26.28
N MET A 79 -33.34 23.31 26.95
CA MET A 79 -33.17 23.78 28.33
C MET A 79 -31.71 24.20 28.57
N TRP A 80 -31.53 25.32 29.28
CA TRP A 80 -30.25 25.81 29.78
C TRP A 80 -30.26 25.68 31.30
N LEU A 81 -29.10 25.46 31.92
CA LEU A 81 -28.85 25.79 33.33
C LEU A 81 -27.34 25.81 33.60
N ASP A 82 -26.84 26.93 34.12
CA ASP A 82 -25.47 27.09 34.60
C ASP A 82 -25.33 26.55 36.04
N ASN A 83 -24.15 26.02 36.40
CA ASN A 83 -23.30 26.68 37.41
C ASN A 83 -22.00 25.91 37.76
N GLU A 84 -20.89 26.66 37.64
CA GLU A 84 -19.82 26.86 38.63
C GLU A 84 -19.28 25.74 39.57
N HIS A 85 -17.95 25.65 39.53
CA HIS A 85 -17.00 25.73 40.67
C HIS A 85 -16.24 24.48 41.22
N HIS A 86 -14.90 24.61 41.06
CA HIS A 86 -13.81 24.34 42.00
C HIS A 86 -13.09 22.97 42.06
N ASP A 87 -11.76 23.08 41.89
CA ASP A 87 -10.63 22.48 42.63
C ASP A 87 -10.76 21.03 43.12
N GLY A 88 -9.87 20.10 42.78
CA GLY A 88 -8.47 20.23 42.36
C GLY A 88 -7.62 19.14 43.04
N ILE A 89 -6.29 19.28 43.01
CA ILE A 89 -5.31 18.41 43.71
C ILE A 89 -5.20 16.97 43.17
N TYR A 90 -4.08 16.67 42.52
CA TYR A 90 -3.28 15.49 42.86
C TYR A 90 -1.80 15.90 43.00
N VAL A 91 -1.04 15.20 43.85
CA VAL A 91 0.28 15.63 44.33
C VAL A 91 1.41 14.83 43.68
N ASP A 92 2.43 15.55 43.22
CA ASP A 92 3.69 15.02 42.66
C ASP A 92 4.60 14.39 43.73
N CYS A 93 5.31 13.30 43.39
CA CYS A 93 6.34 12.70 44.24
C CYS A 93 7.43 11.90 43.51
N HIS A 94 8.36 12.63 42.90
CA HIS A 94 9.82 12.38 42.92
C HIS A 94 10.44 11.18 42.17
N VAL A 95 11.41 11.53 41.30
CA VAL A 95 12.57 10.70 40.90
C VAL A 95 13.85 11.53 41.22
N PRO A 96 14.93 10.94 41.78
CA PRO A 96 16.04 11.72 42.35
C PRO A 96 17.07 12.24 41.33
N GLN A 97 17.72 13.37 41.69
CA GLN A 97 18.81 13.99 40.93
C GLN A 97 20.17 13.29 41.11
N SER A 98 21.07 13.49 40.14
CA SER A 98 22.53 13.44 40.35
C SER A 98 23.23 14.54 39.54
N GLN A 99 24.47 14.92 39.90
CA GLN A 99 25.15 16.15 39.43
C GLN A 99 26.56 15.88 38.84
N ALA A 100 26.91 16.55 37.74
CA ALA A 100 28.23 17.14 37.44
C ALA A 100 28.11 18.04 36.17
N LEU A 101 28.59 19.28 36.05
CA LEU A 101 29.83 20.01 36.39
C LEU A 101 30.98 19.92 35.36
N LEU A 102 31.08 20.97 34.52
CA LEU A 102 32.29 21.64 33.94
C LEU A 102 31.73 22.76 33.01
N LYS A 103 31.99 24.07 33.16
CA LYS A 103 33.23 24.87 33.01
C LYS A 103 33.95 24.64 31.67
N GLY A 104 34.23 25.67 30.85
CA GLY A 104 33.94 27.11 30.97
C GLY A 104 34.73 27.98 29.98
N HIS A 105 34.72 29.30 30.20
CA HIS A 105 35.33 30.41 29.42
C HIS A 105 34.53 30.86 28.15
N VAL A 106 34.20 32.15 27.88
CA VAL A 106 34.83 33.49 28.10
C VAL A 106 35.86 33.79 26.98
N CYS A 107 35.82 34.91 26.23
CA CYS A 107 35.42 36.31 26.54
C CYS A 107 34.97 37.13 25.29
N LEU A 108 34.13 38.18 25.49
CA LEU A 108 34.11 39.55 24.88
C LEU A 108 34.29 39.76 23.32
N GLU A 109 33.91 40.88 22.68
CA GLU A 109 33.65 42.25 23.17
C GLU A 109 32.65 43.11 22.33
N THR A 110 31.87 43.93 23.03
CA THR A 110 31.14 45.21 22.71
C THR A 110 30.74 45.70 21.28
N LYS A 111 29.46 46.16 21.20
CA LYS A 111 28.92 47.48 20.72
C LYS A 111 29.20 48.02 19.28
N ALA A 112 28.38 48.89 18.66
CA ALA A 112 26.95 49.30 18.77
C ALA A 112 26.61 50.35 17.66
N ILE A 113 25.38 50.91 17.68
CA ILE A 113 24.89 52.17 17.03
C ILE A 113 24.38 52.09 15.57
N ALA A 114 23.08 51.76 15.44
CA ALA A 114 21.96 52.60 14.98
C ALA A 114 22.08 53.66 13.83
N ASP A 115 21.07 53.62 12.95
CA ASP A 115 20.31 54.69 12.26
C ASP A 115 21.01 55.80 11.44
N LYS A 116 20.66 55.94 10.14
CA LYS A 116 19.61 56.90 9.67
C LYS A 116 19.38 56.98 8.14
N GLU A 117 18.11 57.26 7.80
CA GLU A 117 17.56 57.74 6.52
C GLU A 117 17.33 59.29 6.59
N PRO A 118 16.76 60.02 5.59
CA PRO A 118 16.68 59.83 4.12
C PRO A 118 16.93 61.17 3.33
N THR A 119 16.40 61.27 2.08
CA THR A 119 15.99 62.45 1.27
C THR A 119 16.89 63.00 0.15
N GLY A 120 16.25 63.41 -0.95
CA GLY A 120 16.81 64.11 -2.13
C GLY A 120 15.92 63.94 -3.38
N ALA A 121 15.64 64.99 -4.17
CA ALA A 121 14.64 64.95 -5.25
C ALA A 121 14.89 65.94 -6.42
N THR A 122 14.00 65.87 -7.44
CA THR A 122 13.62 66.93 -8.42
C THR A 122 14.40 67.05 -9.76
N THR A 123 13.83 66.43 -10.81
CA THR A 123 13.36 67.01 -12.09
C THR A 123 14.15 68.10 -12.86
N ILE A 124 14.32 67.96 -14.20
CA ILE A 124 13.99 68.96 -15.27
C ILE A 124 14.24 68.41 -16.70
N ALA A 125 13.65 69.04 -17.73
CA ALA A 125 13.22 68.43 -19.00
C ALA A 125 13.99 68.83 -20.30
N ASN A 126 13.68 68.08 -21.37
CA ASN A 126 13.61 68.46 -22.81
C ASN A 126 14.85 68.97 -23.58
N LYS A 127 15.08 68.34 -24.75
CA LYS A 127 15.05 69.03 -26.06
C LYS A 127 14.87 68.08 -27.26
N ASN A 128 14.17 68.56 -28.29
CA ASN A 128 14.09 67.95 -29.63
C ASN A 128 15.19 68.53 -30.55
N GLU A 129 15.55 67.82 -31.63
CA GLU A 129 15.62 68.42 -32.98
C GLU A 129 15.63 67.36 -34.10
N SER A 130 15.48 67.77 -35.37
CA SER A 130 15.12 66.87 -36.49
C SER A 130 15.58 67.35 -37.87
N CYS A 131 15.97 66.42 -38.75
CA CYS A 131 16.03 66.57 -40.23
C CYS A 131 15.95 65.16 -40.88
N LYS A 132 15.01 64.86 -41.78
CA LYS A 132 14.93 65.17 -43.23
C LYS A 132 15.87 64.32 -44.12
N GLY A 133 15.28 63.53 -45.03
CA GLY A 133 15.93 62.91 -46.21
C GLY A 133 15.96 63.88 -47.42
N PRO A 134 15.74 63.45 -48.69
CA PRO A 134 15.17 62.16 -49.17
C PRO A 134 15.79 61.63 -50.51
N ASN A 135 15.04 60.79 -51.24
CA ASN A 135 15.04 60.58 -52.72
C ASN A 135 16.10 59.65 -53.40
N VAL A 136 15.83 58.98 -54.54
CA VAL A 136 14.60 58.40 -55.20
C VAL A 136 14.99 57.66 -56.52
N GLN A 137 14.05 56.91 -57.16
CA GLN A 137 14.10 56.35 -58.56
C GLN A 137 15.10 55.21 -58.87
N GLU A 138 14.97 54.41 -59.96
CA GLU A 138 13.84 53.77 -60.67
C GLU A 138 14.43 52.79 -61.72
N GLY A 139 13.70 51.73 -62.14
CA GLY A 139 14.16 50.90 -63.27
C GLY A 139 13.28 49.68 -63.59
N ARG A 140 12.70 49.62 -64.80
CA ARG A 140 11.94 48.47 -65.34
C ARG A 140 12.67 47.87 -66.54
N ASN A 141 12.49 46.57 -66.80
CA ASN A 141 11.89 46.08 -68.05
C ASN A 141 11.63 44.56 -68.04
N LEU A 142 10.74 44.10 -68.91
CA LEU A 142 10.36 42.69 -69.12
C LEU A 142 10.98 42.15 -70.42
N HIS A 143 11.10 40.82 -70.57
CA HIS A 143 10.70 40.09 -71.79
C HIS A 143 10.47 38.58 -71.53
N THR A 144 9.95 37.86 -72.53
CA THR A 144 9.18 36.60 -72.42
C THR A 144 9.94 35.33 -72.85
N GLY A 145 9.53 34.14 -72.35
CA GLY A 145 9.93 32.83 -72.90
C GLY A 145 9.45 31.61 -72.08
N GLU A 146 8.76 30.67 -72.74
CA GLU A 146 8.20 29.38 -72.25
C GLU A 146 8.84 28.19 -73.04
N PRO A 147 8.66 26.89 -72.69
CA PRO A 147 8.24 26.26 -71.43
C PRO A 147 9.10 25.00 -71.02
N ASP A 148 8.61 24.24 -70.03
CA ASP A 148 8.76 22.79 -69.77
C ASP A 148 10.14 22.14 -69.45
N ALA A 149 10.30 21.75 -68.18
CA ALA A 149 10.85 20.45 -67.77
C ALA A 149 10.31 20.06 -66.37
N VAL A 150 9.98 18.79 -66.14
CA VAL A 150 9.49 18.29 -64.84
C VAL A 150 10.64 18.18 -63.84
N ASN A 151 10.41 18.62 -62.59
CA ASN A 151 11.29 18.40 -61.44
C ASN A 151 10.48 18.02 -60.20
N GLU A 152 11.17 17.43 -59.23
CA GLU A 152 10.64 16.93 -57.95
C GLU A 152 10.05 18.05 -57.07
N PRO A 153 9.12 17.74 -56.14
CA PRO A 153 8.54 18.74 -55.23
C PRO A 153 9.64 19.38 -54.37
N SER A 154 9.86 20.68 -54.58
CA SER A 154 10.88 21.45 -53.88
C SER A 154 10.47 21.74 -52.44
N ASP A 155 11.27 21.25 -51.49
CA ASP A 155 11.24 21.70 -50.09
C ASP A 155 11.39 23.23 -50.00
N PRO A 156 10.37 23.98 -49.52
CA PRO A 156 10.40 25.43 -49.47
C PRO A 156 11.32 25.99 -48.36
N PHE A 157 11.72 25.18 -47.38
CA PHE A 157 12.53 25.64 -46.25
C PHE A 157 14.03 25.77 -46.60
N ARG A 158 14.47 25.19 -47.73
CA ARG A 158 15.89 25.00 -48.06
C ARG A 158 16.63 26.25 -48.61
N GLN A 159 15.94 27.37 -48.86
CA GLN A 159 16.54 28.54 -49.56
C GLN A 159 16.86 29.76 -48.67
N LEU A 160 16.66 29.69 -47.34
CA LEU A 160 16.63 30.89 -46.49
C LEU A 160 17.97 31.38 -45.89
N PHE A 161 19.11 30.70 -46.10
CA PHE A 161 20.33 30.98 -45.31
C PHE A 161 21.66 30.98 -46.09
N GLU A 162 22.30 32.15 -46.22
CA GLU A 162 23.76 32.28 -46.44
C GLU A 162 24.45 32.76 -45.13
N PRO A 163 25.51 32.08 -44.64
CA PRO A 163 26.18 32.48 -43.39
C PRO A 163 27.31 33.51 -43.62
N GLN A 164 27.14 34.74 -43.11
CA GLN A 164 28.19 35.78 -43.12
C GLN A 164 29.02 35.86 -41.82
N VAL A 165 29.56 34.74 -41.35
CA VAL A 165 30.71 34.72 -40.41
C VAL A 165 31.64 33.59 -40.82
N ALA A 166 32.95 33.87 -40.91
CA ALA A 166 33.95 32.84 -41.17
C ALA A 166 34.07 31.90 -39.95
N ALA A 167 33.65 30.65 -40.11
CA ALA A 167 33.80 29.63 -39.07
C ALA A 167 35.29 29.38 -38.74
N PRO A 168 35.65 29.07 -37.48
CA PRO A 168 37.02 28.75 -37.11
C PRO A 168 37.47 27.47 -37.84
N THR A 169 38.69 27.48 -38.38
CA THR A 169 39.24 26.35 -39.15
C THR A 169 39.67 25.15 -38.30
N LYS A 170 39.65 25.29 -36.97
CA LYS A 170 39.82 24.20 -36.00
C LYS A 170 39.20 24.60 -34.64
N LEU A 171 38.68 23.62 -33.90
CA LEU A 171 38.42 23.70 -32.45
C LEU A 171 39.53 23.00 -31.65
N THR A 172 39.89 23.55 -30.50
CA THR A 172 40.81 22.94 -29.52
C THR A 172 40.20 22.95 -28.11
N PRO A 173 40.65 22.10 -27.17
CA PRO A 173 40.09 22.03 -25.82
C PRO A 173 40.04 23.36 -25.06
N GLU A 174 41.04 24.23 -25.26
CA GLU A 174 41.13 25.53 -24.59
C GLU A 174 40.03 26.51 -25.04
N MET A 175 39.36 26.23 -26.16
CA MET A 175 38.21 27.00 -26.67
C MET A 175 36.88 26.57 -26.03
N LEU A 176 36.85 25.45 -25.30
CA LEU A 176 35.64 24.81 -24.78
C LEU A 176 35.65 24.71 -23.24
N PRO A 177 35.81 25.82 -22.48
CA PRO A 177 36.04 25.81 -21.01
C PRO A 177 34.86 25.27 -20.17
N LEU A 178 33.76 24.87 -20.80
CA LEU A 178 32.57 24.30 -20.17
C LEU A 178 32.48 22.78 -20.29
N ILE A 179 33.50 22.10 -20.84
CA ILE A 179 33.61 20.64 -20.90
C ILE A 179 35.08 20.19 -20.87
N ASP A 180 35.37 19.09 -20.19
CA ASP A 180 36.74 18.63 -19.93
C ASP A 180 37.23 17.65 -21.01
N PHE A 181 37.26 18.12 -22.26
CA PHE A 181 37.50 17.30 -23.45
C PHE A 181 38.96 17.22 -23.93
N THR A 182 39.30 16.08 -24.53
CA THR A 182 40.50 15.91 -25.34
C THR A 182 40.25 16.34 -26.79
N GLN A 183 41.31 16.54 -27.57
CA GLN A 183 41.15 16.76 -29.02
C GLN A 183 40.44 15.58 -29.71
N GLY A 184 40.61 14.35 -29.24
CA GLY A 184 39.96 13.16 -29.81
C GLY A 184 38.43 13.17 -29.63
N ASP A 185 37.94 13.69 -28.51
CA ASP A 185 36.50 13.89 -28.27
C ASP A 185 35.92 14.93 -29.27
N ILE A 186 36.62 16.05 -29.44
CA ILE A 186 36.25 17.13 -30.37
C ILE A 186 36.23 16.61 -31.80
N ASP A 187 37.28 15.92 -32.23
CA ASP A 187 37.41 15.39 -33.59
C ASP A 187 36.30 14.34 -33.86
N THR A 188 35.99 13.49 -32.87
CA THR A 188 34.88 12.51 -32.94
C THR A 188 33.50 13.16 -33.13
N ILE A 189 33.25 14.32 -32.50
CA ILE A 189 32.01 15.08 -32.71
C ILE A 189 32.01 15.75 -34.11
N VAL A 190 33.13 16.34 -34.52
CA VAL A 190 33.28 17.00 -35.83
C VAL A 190 33.03 16.02 -36.99
N GLU A 191 33.37 14.74 -36.85
CA GLU A 191 33.08 13.69 -37.84
C GLU A 191 31.60 13.25 -37.88
N ARG A 192 30.85 13.36 -36.77
CA ARG A 192 29.45 12.88 -36.70
C ARG A 192 28.39 13.95 -36.94
N VAL A 193 28.71 15.22 -36.72
CA VAL A 193 27.76 16.34 -36.92
C VAL A 193 27.54 16.63 -38.40
N GLU A 194 26.28 16.79 -38.82
CA GLU A 194 25.96 17.17 -40.20
C GLU A 194 26.44 18.61 -40.51
N GLY A 195 27.24 18.74 -41.58
CA GLY A 195 28.00 19.97 -41.89
C GLY A 195 29.30 20.11 -41.08
N GLY A 196 29.60 19.18 -40.17
CA GLY A 196 30.81 19.12 -39.35
C GLY A 196 31.11 20.43 -38.62
N LEU A 197 32.40 20.77 -38.52
CA LEU A 197 32.89 22.01 -37.89
C LEU A 197 32.23 23.30 -38.43
N SER A 198 31.81 23.32 -39.71
CA SER A 198 31.14 24.49 -40.28
C SER A 198 29.76 24.75 -39.67
N ASN A 199 29.09 23.71 -39.16
CA ASN A 199 27.81 23.82 -38.48
C ASN A 199 27.93 23.87 -36.94
N ILE A 200 29.01 23.36 -36.33
CA ILE A 200 29.17 23.41 -34.86
C ILE A 200 29.38 24.85 -34.36
N GLN A 201 28.37 25.42 -33.71
CA GLN A 201 28.42 26.73 -33.05
C GLN A 201 29.24 26.68 -31.77
N ASP A 202 28.97 25.69 -30.90
CA ASP A 202 29.46 25.62 -29.52
C ASP A 202 29.39 24.17 -29.00
N ILE A 203 30.21 23.83 -28.00
CA ILE A 203 30.19 22.52 -27.32
C ILE A 203 30.40 22.73 -25.82
N TYR A 204 29.54 22.13 -24.98
CA TYR A 204 29.63 22.21 -23.53
C TYR A 204 29.01 20.98 -22.83
N ALA A 205 29.32 20.77 -21.55
CA ALA A 205 28.82 19.64 -20.78
C ALA A 205 27.29 19.66 -20.59
N LEU A 206 26.71 18.51 -20.30
CA LEU A 206 25.31 18.41 -19.85
C LEU A 206 25.16 19.05 -18.46
N SER A 207 23.93 19.45 -18.12
CA SER A 207 23.57 19.70 -16.72
C SER A 207 23.34 18.37 -15.99
N PRO A 208 23.50 18.31 -14.65
CA PRO A 208 23.23 17.08 -13.88
C PRO A 208 21.79 16.56 -13.94
N LEU A 209 20.85 17.39 -14.45
CA LEU A 209 19.50 17.00 -14.82
C LEU A 209 19.50 16.29 -16.19
N GLN A 210 20.13 16.89 -17.20
CA GLN A 210 20.24 16.31 -18.54
C GLN A 210 21.01 14.98 -18.52
N ASP A 211 22.03 14.82 -17.66
CA ASP A 211 22.72 13.54 -17.45
C ASP A 211 21.76 12.43 -16.97
N GLY A 212 20.85 12.77 -16.04
CA GLY A 212 19.82 11.83 -15.55
C GLY A 212 18.81 11.47 -16.63
N ILE A 213 18.33 12.45 -17.39
CA ILE A 213 17.42 12.25 -18.53
C ILE A 213 18.08 11.36 -19.59
N LEU A 214 19.34 11.64 -19.96
CA LEU A 214 20.10 10.84 -20.91
C LEU A 214 20.31 9.41 -20.42
N PHE A 215 20.62 9.21 -19.14
CA PHE A 215 20.73 7.87 -18.56
C PHE A 215 19.42 7.07 -18.71
N HIS A 216 18.27 7.67 -18.39
CA HIS A 216 16.98 7.01 -18.55
C HIS A 216 16.62 6.72 -20.01
N HIS A 217 16.91 7.65 -20.92
CA HIS A 217 16.76 7.46 -22.37
C HIS A 217 17.58 6.26 -22.88
N ILE A 218 18.86 6.15 -22.48
CA ILE A 218 19.75 5.02 -22.84
C ILE A 218 19.31 3.69 -22.21
N MET A 219 18.64 3.72 -21.05
CA MET A 219 18.14 2.52 -20.36
C MET A 219 16.73 2.08 -20.80
N ALA A 220 16.01 2.90 -21.58
CA ALA A 220 14.68 2.56 -22.07
C ALA A 220 14.76 1.48 -23.16
N THR A 221 14.10 0.34 -22.93
CA THR A 221 14.02 -0.78 -23.89
C THR A 221 12.82 -0.69 -24.83
N LYS A 222 11.86 0.20 -24.50
CA LYS A 222 10.58 0.41 -25.19
C LYS A 222 10.17 1.87 -24.98
N GLY A 223 9.84 2.59 -26.05
CA GLY A 223 9.51 4.03 -25.99
C GLY A 223 10.65 4.92 -25.49
N ASP A 224 10.31 6.16 -25.15
CA ASP A 224 11.20 7.16 -24.57
C ASP A 224 10.49 7.87 -23.39
N PRO A 225 10.96 7.69 -22.13
CA PRO A 225 10.29 8.21 -20.93
C PRO A 225 10.43 9.73 -20.73
N TYR A 226 11.10 10.45 -21.63
CA TYR A 226 11.24 11.91 -21.61
C TYR A 226 10.80 12.59 -22.91
N LEU A 227 10.17 11.85 -23.83
CA LEU A 227 9.56 12.36 -25.05
C LEU A 227 8.08 12.72 -24.80
N VAL A 228 7.67 13.93 -25.15
CA VAL A 228 6.30 14.43 -24.97
C VAL A 228 5.65 14.69 -26.33
N GLY A 229 4.43 14.17 -26.51
CA GLY A 229 3.60 14.40 -27.68
C GLY A 229 2.47 15.40 -27.43
N GLN A 230 2.48 16.54 -28.14
CA GLN A 230 1.35 17.48 -28.17
C GLN A 230 0.60 17.39 -29.50
N GLY A 231 -0.70 17.10 -29.43
CA GLY A 231 -1.59 17.14 -30.60
C GLY A 231 -2.04 18.57 -30.90
N MET A 232 -2.18 18.92 -32.18
CA MET A 232 -2.67 20.21 -32.65
C MET A 232 -3.55 20.02 -33.90
N ALA A 233 -4.55 20.88 -34.09
CA ALA A 233 -5.33 20.96 -35.32
C ALA A 233 -5.33 22.39 -35.88
N PHE A 234 -5.31 22.50 -37.20
CA PHE A 234 -5.15 23.73 -37.98
C PHE A 234 -6.24 23.79 -39.05
N GLU A 235 -6.94 24.92 -39.18
CA GLU A 235 -8.06 25.06 -40.12
C GLU A 235 -7.67 24.88 -41.60
N SER A 236 -6.41 25.11 -41.97
CA SER A 236 -5.91 24.94 -43.35
C SER A 236 -4.40 24.70 -43.41
N ARG A 237 -3.92 24.25 -44.58
CA ARG A 237 -2.47 24.07 -44.84
C ARG A 237 -1.69 25.38 -44.72
N ASP A 238 -2.24 26.48 -45.22
CA ASP A 238 -1.60 27.82 -45.14
C ASP A 238 -1.34 28.27 -43.69
N ILE A 239 -2.22 27.89 -42.75
CA ILE A 239 -2.06 28.20 -41.33
C ILE A 239 -1.00 27.30 -40.69
N LEU A 240 -1.00 26.00 -41.02
CA LEU A 240 0.03 25.05 -40.60
C LEU A 240 1.42 25.47 -41.10
N ASP A 241 1.58 25.78 -42.38
CA ASP A 241 2.87 26.16 -42.95
C ASP A 241 3.38 27.49 -42.37
N ARG A 242 2.48 28.47 -42.12
CA ARG A 242 2.82 29.70 -41.38
C ARG A 242 3.26 29.41 -39.94
N TYR A 243 2.60 28.49 -39.25
CA TYR A 243 2.99 28.06 -37.89
C TYR A 243 4.38 27.42 -37.92
N LEU A 244 4.65 26.50 -38.85
CA LEU A 244 5.94 25.84 -38.99
C LEU A 244 7.07 26.82 -39.33
N VAL A 245 6.82 27.83 -40.19
CA VAL A 245 7.76 28.94 -40.44
C VAL A 245 8.04 29.75 -39.16
N ALA A 246 7.02 30.02 -38.34
CA ALA A 246 7.20 30.73 -37.06
C ALA A 246 8.00 29.90 -36.06
N VAL A 247 7.75 28.59 -35.95
CA VAL A 247 8.54 27.69 -35.10
C VAL A 247 9.99 27.60 -35.59
N GLN A 248 10.24 27.49 -36.89
CA GLN A 248 11.62 27.44 -37.43
C GLN A 248 12.43 28.70 -37.07
N LYS A 249 11.77 29.86 -36.94
CA LYS A 249 12.40 31.10 -36.43
C LYS A 249 12.74 31.01 -34.94
N VAL A 250 11.85 30.48 -34.10
CA VAL A 250 12.15 30.25 -32.66
C VAL A 250 13.29 29.25 -32.49
N VAL A 251 13.32 28.18 -33.29
CA VAL A 251 14.44 27.20 -33.35
C VAL A 251 15.74 27.90 -33.76
N ALA A 252 15.73 28.78 -34.76
CA ALA A 252 16.92 29.57 -35.11
C ALA A 252 17.34 30.52 -33.97
N ARG A 253 16.38 31.15 -33.29
CA ARG A 253 16.62 32.16 -32.25
C ARG A 253 17.29 31.61 -30.99
N HIS A 254 16.91 30.42 -30.51
CA HIS A 254 17.42 29.87 -29.25
C HIS A 254 18.35 28.67 -29.47
N ASP A 255 19.57 28.75 -28.94
CA ASP A 255 20.59 27.70 -29.05
C ASP A 255 20.08 26.32 -28.62
N VAL A 256 19.25 26.25 -27.57
CA VAL A 256 18.80 24.98 -26.97
C VAL A 256 17.97 24.12 -27.93
N PHE A 257 17.22 24.73 -28.85
CA PHE A 257 16.47 23.99 -29.88
C PHE A 257 17.35 23.51 -31.04
N ARG A 258 18.56 24.07 -31.17
CA ARG A 258 19.62 23.63 -32.10
C ARG A 258 20.66 22.74 -31.41
N THR A 259 20.44 22.36 -30.15
CA THR A 259 21.33 21.44 -29.42
C THR A 259 21.05 19.99 -29.79
N SER A 260 22.13 19.25 -30.00
CA SER A 260 22.19 17.79 -30.10
C SER A 260 23.02 17.23 -28.95
N ILE A 261 22.79 15.98 -28.58
CA ILE A 261 23.41 15.32 -27.43
C ILE A 261 24.31 14.18 -27.93
N PHE A 262 25.56 14.13 -27.49
CA PHE A 262 26.52 13.08 -27.85
C PHE A 262 27.16 12.48 -26.59
N TRP A 263 27.33 11.15 -26.57
CA TRP A 263 27.91 10.41 -25.44
C TRP A 263 28.75 9.20 -25.85
N GLU A 264 28.43 8.54 -26.96
CA GLU A 264 29.12 7.34 -27.41
C GLU A 264 30.59 7.58 -27.77
N ASN A 265 31.50 6.80 -27.19
CA ASN A 265 32.95 6.90 -27.42
C ASN A 265 33.56 8.28 -27.10
N LEU A 266 32.92 9.04 -26.21
CA LEU A 266 33.44 10.31 -25.66
C LEU A 266 33.81 10.12 -24.18
N SER A 267 34.73 10.96 -23.69
CA SER A 267 35.17 10.98 -22.30
C SER A 267 34.08 11.44 -21.32
N THR A 268 33.18 12.32 -21.77
CA THR A 268 31.97 12.76 -21.06
C THR A 268 30.84 13.08 -22.07
N PRO A 269 29.57 13.06 -21.66
CA PRO A 269 28.46 13.53 -22.49
C PRO A 269 28.55 15.02 -22.80
N ALA A 270 28.19 15.41 -24.03
CA ALA A 270 28.22 16.78 -24.52
C ALA A 270 26.91 17.25 -25.17
N GLN A 271 26.58 18.52 -24.92
CA GLN A 271 25.68 19.33 -25.72
C GLN A 271 26.48 19.95 -26.86
N VAL A 272 25.99 19.79 -28.09
CA VAL A 272 26.58 20.34 -29.32
C VAL A 272 25.53 21.24 -29.99
N VAL A 273 25.79 22.55 -30.00
CA VAL A 273 24.90 23.54 -30.60
C VAL A 273 25.21 23.68 -32.08
N LEU A 274 24.21 23.51 -32.95
CA LEU A 274 24.35 23.72 -34.39
C LEU A 274 24.01 25.16 -34.77
N ARG A 275 24.72 25.75 -35.74
CA ARG A 275 24.40 27.07 -36.33
C ARG A 275 23.09 27.02 -37.11
N GLN A 276 22.83 25.90 -37.77
CA GLN A 276 21.60 25.63 -38.52
C GLN A 276 21.10 24.22 -38.18
N ALA A 277 19.84 24.14 -37.78
CA ALA A 277 19.10 22.89 -37.59
C ALA A 277 17.69 23.07 -38.23
N PRO A 278 17.44 22.51 -39.42
CA PRO A 278 16.14 22.58 -40.08
C PRO A 278 15.14 21.65 -39.36
N MET A 279 13.87 22.05 -39.26
CA MET A 279 12.86 21.26 -38.57
C MET A 279 12.56 19.91 -39.25
N SER A 280 12.46 18.86 -38.43
CA SER A 280 12.02 17.53 -38.85
C SER A 280 10.49 17.49 -39.03
N ILE A 281 10.00 17.81 -40.22
CA ILE A 281 8.59 17.70 -40.61
C ILE A 281 8.37 16.38 -41.36
N THR A 282 7.34 15.61 -41.02
CA THR A 282 6.97 14.34 -41.67
C THR A 282 5.50 14.38 -42.06
N GLU A 283 5.21 14.32 -43.36
CA GLU A 283 3.84 14.36 -43.88
C GLU A 283 3.35 12.95 -44.21
N LEU A 284 2.21 12.56 -43.65
CA LEU A 284 1.61 11.23 -43.78
C LEU A 284 0.24 11.29 -44.43
N SER A 285 -0.01 10.36 -45.37
CA SER A 285 -1.34 10.09 -45.90
C SER A 285 -1.95 8.93 -45.12
N LEU A 286 -2.90 9.24 -44.25
CA LEU A 286 -3.60 8.29 -43.38
C LEU A 286 -5.05 8.11 -43.84
N ASN A 287 -5.63 6.94 -43.53
CA ASN A 287 -6.96 6.55 -44.02
C ASN A 287 -8.05 6.89 -42.99
N PRO A 288 -8.99 7.83 -43.26
CA PRO A 288 -10.02 8.21 -42.29
C PRO A 288 -11.00 7.10 -41.89
N ALA A 289 -11.04 5.96 -42.62
CA ALA A 289 -11.87 4.82 -42.23
C ALA A 289 -11.32 4.07 -40.99
N ASP A 290 -10.02 4.20 -40.69
CA ASP A 290 -9.35 3.51 -39.57
C ASP A 290 -9.43 4.31 -38.25
N GLY A 291 -10.32 5.32 -38.19
CA GLY A 291 -10.55 6.18 -37.02
C GLY A 291 -10.09 7.63 -37.22
N PRO A 292 -10.26 8.52 -36.23
CA PRO A 292 -9.84 9.92 -36.33
C PRO A 292 -8.33 10.05 -36.60
N ILE A 293 -7.95 10.91 -37.55
CA ILE A 293 -6.55 11.08 -37.96
C ILE A 293 -5.66 11.57 -36.79
N SER A 294 -6.22 12.34 -35.84
CA SER A 294 -5.54 12.70 -34.59
C SER A 294 -5.12 11.50 -33.76
N ASP A 295 -5.96 10.47 -33.74
CA ASP A 295 -5.83 9.34 -32.83
C ASP A 295 -4.94 8.26 -33.48
N GLN A 296 -5.02 8.12 -34.81
CA GLN A 296 -4.03 7.39 -35.61
C GLN A 296 -2.62 7.98 -35.45
N LEU A 297 -2.45 9.29 -35.61
CA LEU A 297 -1.15 9.94 -35.39
C LEU A 297 -0.64 9.75 -33.95
N ARG A 298 -1.51 9.91 -32.95
CA ARG A 298 -1.19 9.68 -31.53
C ARG A 298 -0.80 8.22 -31.24
N SER A 299 -1.39 7.24 -31.92
CA SER A 299 -1.06 5.82 -31.74
C SER A 299 0.21 5.40 -32.50
N LEU A 300 0.51 5.99 -33.65
CA LEU A 300 1.72 5.72 -34.43
C LEU A 300 2.98 6.36 -33.83
N PHE A 301 2.81 7.47 -33.11
CA PHE A 301 3.86 8.25 -32.48
C PHE A 301 3.62 8.42 -30.97
N ASP A 302 3.07 7.39 -30.32
CA ASP A 302 2.97 7.35 -28.86
C ASP A 302 4.39 7.28 -28.26
N PRO A 303 4.80 8.21 -27.38
CA PRO A 303 6.13 8.15 -26.75
C PRO A 303 6.44 6.85 -25.99
N ARG A 304 5.43 6.03 -25.66
CA ARG A 304 5.64 4.71 -25.05
C ARG A 304 6.09 3.61 -26.01
N GLU A 305 5.96 3.85 -27.32
CA GLU A 305 6.42 2.95 -28.39
C GLU A 305 7.48 3.61 -29.28
N TYR A 306 7.48 4.95 -29.36
CA TYR A 306 8.32 5.77 -30.23
C TYR A 306 9.51 6.39 -29.49
N HIS A 307 10.65 6.53 -30.17
CA HIS A 307 11.92 6.99 -29.61
C HIS A 307 12.60 7.96 -30.60
N ILE A 308 13.29 9.00 -30.12
CA ILE A 308 14.03 9.93 -30.99
C ILE A 308 15.54 9.81 -30.85
N ASP A 309 16.25 9.98 -31.96
CA ASP A 309 17.72 10.07 -31.95
C ASP A 309 18.17 11.44 -31.42
N LEU A 310 18.71 11.47 -30.20
CA LEU A 310 19.20 12.70 -29.55
C LEU A 310 20.47 13.29 -30.18
N THR A 311 21.17 12.54 -31.04
CA THR A 311 22.34 13.05 -31.79
C THR A 311 21.94 13.98 -32.94
N LYS A 312 20.65 14.03 -33.31
CA LYS A 312 20.14 14.77 -34.47
C LYS A 312 19.22 15.93 -34.07
N ALA A 313 19.80 17.11 -33.89
CA ALA A 313 19.05 18.35 -33.72
C ALA A 313 18.27 18.75 -34.99
N PRO A 314 17.12 19.45 -34.88
CA PRO A 314 16.47 19.86 -33.64
C PRO A 314 15.72 18.69 -32.98
N LEU A 315 15.70 18.65 -31.65
CA LEU A 315 14.94 17.65 -30.88
C LEU A 315 13.44 17.98 -30.76
N ILE A 316 12.92 18.68 -31.78
CA ILE A 316 11.50 18.97 -32.00
C ILE A 316 11.14 18.41 -33.38
N ARG A 317 10.09 17.60 -33.45
CA ARG A 317 9.58 16.98 -34.69
C ARG A 317 8.10 17.29 -34.85
N TYR A 318 7.64 17.42 -36.09
CA TYR A 318 6.22 17.55 -36.42
C TYR A 318 5.81 16.46 -37.39
N ILE A 319 4.85 15.64 -36.99
CA ILE A 319 4.20 14.67 -37.89
C ILE A 319 2.83 15.22 -38.25
N ILE A 320 2.55 15.41 -39.53
CA ILE A 320 1.36 16.10 -40.04
C ILE A 320 0.55 15.20 -40.98
N ALA A 321 -0.77 15.30 -40.93
CA ALA A 321 -1.69 14.63 -41.84
C ALA A 321 -2.98 15.46 -42.03
N GLN A 322 -3.67 15.27 -43.15
CA GLN A 322 -4.95 15.95 -43.41
C GLN A 322 -6.14 15.16 -42.82
N ASP A 323 -7.13 15.85 -42.26
CA ASP A 323 -8.38 15.24 -41.76
C ASP A 323 -9.45 15.09 -42.87
N PHE A 324 -10.55 14.41 -42.54
CA PHE A 324 -11.66 14.17 -43.47
C PHE A 324 -12.50 15.41 -43.83
N ASN A 325 -12.28 16.54 -43.15
CA ASN A 325 -12.93 17.83 -43.42
C ASN A 325 -12.02 18.77 -44.25
N GLY A 326 -10.75 18.40 -44.45
CA GLY A 326 -9.73 19.20 -45.12
C GLY A 326 -8.84 20.01 -44.18
N HIS A 327 -9.09 19.99 -42.87
CA HIS A 327 -8.20 20.55 -41.85
C HIS A 327 -6.88 19.76 -41.80
N TRP A 328 -5.88 20.30 -41.11
CA TRP A 328 -4.62 19.63 -40.88
C TRP A 328 -4.42 19.32 -39.40
N VAL A 329 -3.95 18.12 -39.09
CA VAL A 329 -3.63 17.67 -37.73
C VAL A 329 -2.12 17.46 -37.64
N ALA A 330 -1.52 17.89 -36.54
CA ALA A 330 -0.13 17.62 -36.23
C ALA A 330 0.01 16.94 -34.87
N VAL A 331 1.04 16.09 -34.75
CA VAL A 331 1.66 15.74 -33.47
C VAL A 331 3.04 16.39 -33.44
N GLN A 332 3.22 17.34 -32.53
CA GLN A 332 4.54 17.80 -32.13
C GLN A 332 5.13 16.77 -31.16
N LEU A 333 6.35 16.32 -31.41
CA LEU A 333 7.18 15.59 -30.45
C LEU A 333 8.31 16.52 -29.98
N MET A 334 8.54 16.63 -28.68
CA MET A 334 9.69 17.32 -28.09
C MET A 334 10.20 16.55 -26.87
N HIS A 335 11.50 16.58 -26.61
CA HIS A 335 12.15 15.76 -25.57
C HIS A 335 12.78 16.62 -24.46
N HIS A 336 12.42 16.33 -23.20
CA HIS A 336 12.74 17.11 -21.99
C HIS A 336 14.24 17.28 -21.65
N ILE A 337 15.15 16.81 -22.49
CA ILE A 337 16.57 17.18 -22.43
C ILE A 337 16.87 18.58 -23.01
N ILE A 338 15.90 19.21 -23.70
CA ILE A 338 16.00 20.59 -24.25
C ILE A 338 14.89 21.53 -23.76
N ASP A 339 13.89 21.05 -23.04
CA ASP A 339 12.76 21.87 -22.58
C ASP A 339 12.33 21.56 -21.14
N ASP A 340 11.54 22.47 -20.60
CA ASP A 340 10.71 22.32 -19.41
C ASP A 340 9.40 23.10 -19.63
N GLN A 341 8.44 23.00 -18.71
CA GLN A 341 7.14 23.67 -18.88
C GLN A 341 7.28 25.20 -19.09
N PHE A 342 8.27 25.85 -18.48
CA PHE A 342 8.55 27.27 -18.72
C PHE A 342 9.03 27.51 -20.16
N THR A 343 9.90 26.65 -20.68
CA THR A 343 10.36 26.68 -22.07
C THR A 343 9.22 26.45 -23.04
N LEU A 344 8.35 25.48 -22.79
CA LEU A 344 7.12 25.21 -23.55
C LEU A 344 6.20 26.43 -23.63
N ASP A 345 5.99 27.15 -22.52
CA ASP A 345 5.07 28.29 -22.50
C ASP A 345 5.67 29.53 -23.16
N ASN A 346 6.97 29.81 -22.98
CA ASN A 346 7.62 30.92 -23.67
C ASN A 346 7.81 30.62 -25.18
N PHE A 347 8.04 29.37 -25.56
CA PHE A 347 8.03 28.92 -26.96
C PHE A 347 6.70 29.25 -27.64
N LYS A 348 5.56 28.93 -27.00
CA LYS A 348 4.22 29.28 -27.52
C LYS A 348 4.03 30.81 -27.65
N ILE A 349 4.50 31.58 -26.66
CA ILE A 349 4.44 33.05 -26.67
C ILE A 349 5.27 33.63 -27.84
N GLU A 350 6.50 33.15 -28.06
CA GLU A 350 7.33 33.64 -29.17
C GLU A 350 6.78 33.23 -30.55
N VAL A 351 6.29 31.99 -30.70
CA VAL A 351 5.61 31.55 -31.93
C VAL A 351 4.39 32.43 -32.23
N GLN A 352 3.57 32.75 -31.21
CA GLN A 352 2.44 33.67 -31.36
C GLN A 352 2.90 35.08 -31.77
N ALA A 353 3.90 35.65 -31.10
CA ALA A 353 4.43 36.98 -31.43
C ALA A 353 4.96 37.05 -32.87
N ILE A 354 5.63 35.98 -33.35
CA ILE A 354 6.12 35.89 -34.74
C ILE A 354 4.96 35.77 -35.74
N LEU A 355 3.91 35.02 -35.43
CA LEU A 355 2.68 34.94 -36.25
C LEU A 355 1.92 36.27 -36.32
N GLU A 356 1.99 37.07 -35.26
CA GLU A 356 1.46 38.44 -35.17
C GLU A 356 2.36 39.50 -35.82
N GLY A 357 3.56 39.14 -36.31
CA GLY A 357 4.54 40.07 -36.88
C GLY A 357 5.26 40.94 -35.84
N GLN A 358 5.17 40.60 -34.56
CA GLN A 358 5.77 41.30 -33.41
C GLN A 358 7.15 40.73 -33.02
N GLU A 359 7.82 40.01 -33.93
CA GLU A 359 9.17 39.45 -33.73
C GLU A 359 10.19 40.49 -33.22
N SER A 360 10.04 41.75 -33.61
CA SER A 360 10.89 42.87 -33.15
C SER A 360 10.64 43.36 -31.72
N THR A 361 9.63 42.83 -31.01
CA THR A 361 9.39 43.13 -29.59
C THR A 361 9.85 42.02 -28.64
N LEU A 362 10.41 40.93 -29.18
CA LEU A 362 10.92 39.83 -28.37
C LEU A 362 12.28 40.18 -27.73
N PRO A 363 12.52 39.87 -26.44
CA PRO A 363 13.78 40.17 -25.76
C PRO A 363 14.93 39.30 -26.30
N GLU A 364 16.15 39.81 -26.27
CA GLU A 364 17.35 39.09 -26.76
C GLU A 364 17.51 37.72 -26.07
N PRO A 365 17.64 36.62 -26.84
CA PRO A 365 17.63 35.27 -26.29
C PRO A 365 18.87 35.03 -25.42
N GLN A 366 18.66 34.48 -24.22
CA GLN A 366 19.74 34.15 -23.31
C GLN A 366 20.21 32.71 -23.58
N PRO A 367 21.52 32.46 -23.80
CA PRO A 367 22.00 31.15 -24.21
C PRO A 367 22.16 30.21 -23.01
N PHE A 368 21.67 28.97 -23.15
CA PHE A 368 21.62 27.96 -22.07
C PHE A 368 23.00 27.64 -21.45
N ARG A 369 24.10 27.81 -22.20
CA ARG A 369 25.48 27.69 -21.70
C ARG A 369 25.77 28.50 -20.43
N ASN A 370 25.02 29.58 -20.18
CA ASN A 370 25.16 30.40 -18.98
C ASN A 370 24.80 29.61 -17.71
N LEU A 371 23.81 28.72 -17.76
CA LEU A 371 23.51 27.80 -16.66
C LEU A 371 24.66 26.81 -16.45
N ILE A 372 25.20 26.22 -17.53
CA ILE A 372 26.31 25.25 -17.43
C ILE A 372 27.56 25.90 -16.81
N ALA A 373 27.84 27.16 -17.14
CA ALA A 373 28.89 27.96 -16.50
C ALA A 373 28.63 28.19 -15.00
N GLN A 374 27.38 28.44 -14.59
CA GLN A 374 27.00 28.62 -13.18
C GLN A 374 27.08 27.30 -12.40
N VAL A 375 26.61 26.19 -12.96
CA VAL A 375 26.71 24.85 -12.37
C VAL A 375 28.17 24.48 -12.13
N ARG A 376 29.05 24.64 -13.14
CA ARG A 376 30.50 24.37 -13.02
C ARG A 376 31.23 25.35 -12.08
N SER A 377 30.62 26.50 -11.76
CA SER A 377 31.13 27.49 -10.78
C SER A 377 30.49 27.35 -9.39
N GLY A 378 29.55 26.42 -9.21
CA GLY A 378 28.77 26.25 -7.99
C GLY A 378 29.46 25.41 -6.91
N PRO A 379 28.72 25.00 -5.87
CA PRO A 379 29.23 24.06 -4.88
C PRO A 379 29.56 22.72 -5.56
N GLY A 380 30.84 22.36 -5.65
CA GLY A 380 31.26 21.10 -6.29
C GLY A 380 30.73 19.85 -5.58
N ALA A 381 30.80 18.69 -6.25
CA ALA A 381 30.17 17.43 -5.84
C ALA A 381 30.29 17.10 -4.33
N THR A 382 31.49 17.23 -3.74
CA THR A 382 31.75 16.96 -2.31
C THR A 382 30.90 17.83 -1.36
N SER A 383 30.52 19.05 -1.77
CA SER A 383 29.61 19.91 -1.01
C SER A 383 28.18 19.38 -1.04
N HIS A 384 27.69 18.95 -2.20
CA HIS A 384 26.41 18.25 -2.32
C HIS A 384 26.40 16.94 -1.51
N GLU A 385 27.45 16.13 -1.62
CA GLU A 385 27.58 14.85 -0.88
C GLU A 385 27.57 15.08 0.64
N THR A 386 28.26 16.12 1.12
CA THR A 386 28.25 16.48 2.55
C THR A 386 26.85 16.88 3.03
N TYR A 387 26.11 17.67 2.23
CA TYR A 387 24.74 18.09 2.55
C TYR A 387 23.76 16.91 2.54
N PHE A 388 23.74 16.11 1.47
CA PHE A 388 22.81 14.97 1.37
C PHE A 388 23.13 13.86 2.34
N THR A 389 24.41 13.62 2.69
CA THR A 389 24.76 12.65 3.75
C THR A 389 24.19 13.10 5.10
N LYS A 390 24.25 14.40 5.42
CA LYS A 390 23.63 14.95 6.64
C LYS A 390 22.10 14.82 6.65
N MET A 391 21.45 14.89 5.48
CA MET A 391 19.99 14.76 5.39
C MET A 391 19.51 13.30 5.39
N LEU A 392 20.21 12.39 4.71
CA LEU A 392 19.66 11.10 4.27
C LEU A 392 20.34 9.86 4.88
N SER A 393 21.48 9.99 5.57
CA SER A 393 22.22 8.82 6.08
C SER A 393 21.50 8.01 7.17
N GLU A 394 20.45 8.57 7.78
CA GLU A 394 19.57 7.89 8.74
C GLU A 394 18.32 7.25 8.08
N ILE A 395 18.24 7.26 6.75
CA ILE A 395 17.16 6.66 5.95
C ILE A 395 17.71 5.36 5.33
N ASP A 396 17.36 4.22 5.92
CA ASP A 396 17.65 2.86 5.43
C ASP A 396 16.51 2.28 4.57
N THR A 397 15.28 2.77 4.79
CA THR A 397 14.05 2.27 4.20
C THR A 397 13.25 3.44 3.62
N PRO A 398 12.76 3.37 2.36
CA PRO A 398 11.95 4.43 1.78
C PRO A 398 10.51 4.42 2.35
N ALA A 399 9.97 5.60 2.63
CA ALA A 399 8.57 5.77 3.00
C ALA A 399 7.66 5.65 1.77
N LEU A 400 7.26 4.42 1.42
CA LEU A 400 6.44 4.10 0.24
C LEU A 400 4.94 4.06 0.61
N PRO A 401 4.10 5.02 0.15
CA PRO A 401 2.65 4.93 0.34
C PRO A 401 2.10 3.62 -0.20
N TYR A 402 1.26 2.97 0.59
CA TYR A 402 0.66 1.66 0.32
C TYR A 402 1.65 0.52 -0.01
N GLY A 403 2.95 0.70 0.25
CA GLY A 403 4.00 -0.26 -0.07
C GLY A 403 4.36 -0.36 -1.56
N ILE A 404 3.98 0.62 -2.40
CA ILE A 404 4.20 0.56 -3.85
C ILE A 404 5.70 0.72 -4.18
N SER A 405 6.40 -0.39 -4.42
CA SER A 405 7.83 -0.40 -4.79
C SER A 405 8.08 -0.16 -6.29
N ASP A 406 7.18 -0.62 -7.15
CA ASP A 406 7.38 -0.59 -8.60
C ASP A 406 7.11 0.79 -9.20
N VAL A 407 8.19 1.49 -9.52
CA VAL A 407 8.19 2.77 -10.24
C VAL A 407 7.91 2.56 -11.74
N ASN A 408 8.28 1.39 -12.28
CA ASN A 408 8.20 1.05 -13.70
C ASN A 408 7.24 -0.15 -13.94
N SER A 409 5.98 -0.04 -13.52
CA SER A 409 4.96 -1.04 -13.88
C SER A 409 4.43 -0.78 -15.29
N ASP A 410 4.61 -1.76 -16.18
CA ASP A 410 4.12 -1.70 -17.55
C ASP A 410 2.59 -1.68 -17.62
N GLU A 411 2.08 -0.99 -18.64
CA GLU A 411 0.71 -1.08 -19.17
C GLU A 411 -0.49 -0.89 -18.20
N ASN A 412 -0.87 0.38 -18.06
CA ASN A 412 -2.26 0.87 -17.91
C ASN A 412 -2.98 0.67 -16.56
N LYS A 413 -2.85 1.67 -15.67
CA LYS A 413 -3.87 2.75 -15.46
C LYS A 413 -3.41 3.74 -14.38
N VAL A 414 -3.17 5.00 -14.76
CA VAL A 414 -3.07 6.13 -13.82
C VAL A 414 -4.43 6.85 -13.79
N THR A 415 -4.89 7.21 -12.60
CA THR A 415 -6.05 8.10 -12.41
C THR A 415 -5.59 9.49 -12.02
N GLU A 416 -6.33 10.52 -12.45
CA GLU A 416 -6.06 11.91 -12.09
C GLU A 416 -7.29 12.54 -11.44
N LYS A 417 -7.08 13.35 -10.38
CA LYS A 417 -8.11 14.18 -9.78
C LYS A 417 -7.67 15.63 -9.60
N HIS A 418 -8.49 16.54 -10.11
CA HIS A 418 -8.44 17.97 -9.80
C HIS A 418 -9.38 18.29 -8.63
N LEU A 419 -8.89 19.01 -7.63
CA LEU A 419 -9.66 19.52 -6.48
C LEU A 419 -9.28 20.98 -6.21
N LYS A 420 -10.22 21.90 -6.44
CA LYS A 420 -10.05 23.31 -6.03
C LYS A 420 -10.27 23.40 -4.52
N LEU A 421 -9.31 23.96 -3.78
CA LEU A 421 -9.45 24.14 -2.34
C LEU A 421 -10.54 25.19 -2.01
N PRO A 422 -11.24 25.06 -0.86
CA PRO A 422 -12.11 26.10 -0.33
C PRO A 422 -11.41 27.46 -0.26
N GLN A 423 -12.16 28.53 -0.54
CA GLN A 423 -11.60 29.88 -0.55
C GLN A 423 -11.14 30.31 0.84
N ASP A 424 -11.89 29.94 1.89
CA ASP A 424 -11.57 30.31 3.27
C ASP A 424 -10.31 29.58 3.78
N LEU A 425 -10.14 28.30 3.44
CA LEU A 425 -8.88 27.57 3.67
C LEU A 425 -7.71 28.23 2.91
N THR A 426 -7.93 28.60 1.64
CA THR A 426 -6.91 29.32 0.84
C THR A 426 -6.52 30.66 1.48
N ASN A 427 -7.50 31.41 1.99
CA ASN A 427 -7.29 32.69 2.67
C ASN A 427 -6.57 32.51 4.01
N SER A 428 -6.93 31.47 4.77
CA SER A 428 -6.30 31.10 6.05
C SER A 428 -4.83 30.71 5.85
N LEU A 429 -4.54 29.74 4.97
CA LEU A 429 -3.17 29.29 4.66
C LEU A 429 -2.26 30.47 4.25
N ARG A 430 -2.75 31.41 3.43
CA ARG A 430 -2.00 32.63 3.07
C ARG A 430 -1.78 33.57 4.26
N SER A 431 -2.74 33.64 5.18
CA SER A 431 -2.65 34.44 6.41
C SER A 431 -1.65 33.84 7.41
N HIS A 432 -1.65 32.52 7.62
CA HIS A 432 -0.63 31.83 8.43
C HIS A 432 0.77 31.95 7.82
N ALA A 433 0.90 31.72 6.51
CA ALA A 433 2.17 31.85 5.80
C ALA A 433 2.76 33.27 6.00
N LYS A 434 1.94 34.31 5.82
CA LYS A 434 2.31 35.70 6.08
C LYS A 434 2.65 35.98 7.56
N ARG A 435 1.89 35.41 8.50
CA ARG A 435 2.12 35.55 9.97
C ARG A 435 3.45 34.93 10.41
N LEU A 436 3.83 33.79 9.82
CA LEU A 436 5.02 33.03 10.21
C LEU A 436 6.28 33.39 9.40
N GLY A 437 6.14 34.15 8.31
CA GLY A 437 7.25 34.54 7.44
C GLY A 437 7.67 33.47 6.43
N VAL A 438 6.76 32.57 6.06
CA VAL A 438 6.99 31.45 5.12
C VAL A 438 6.12 31.61 3.87
N SER A 439 6.37 30.82 2.82
CA SER A 439 5.43 30.71 1.68
C SER A 439 4.45 29.55 1.87
N VAL A 440 3.27 29.65 1.24
CA VAL A 440 2.22 28.59 1.31
C VAL A 440 2.77 27.22 0.88
N ALA A 441 3.71 27.18 -0.06
CA ALA A 441 4.40 25.96 -0.46
C ALA A 441 5.00 25.18 0.72
N ARG A 442 5.47 25.84 1.78
CA ARG A 442 6.04 25.17 2.98
C ARG A 442 4.96 24.45 3.78
N LEU A 443 3.77 25.04 3.88
CA LEU A 443 2.60 24.40 4.48
C LEU A 443 2.17 23.18 3.65
N CYS A 444 2.22 23.28 2.32
CA CYS A 444 1.98 22.13 1.43
C CYS A 444 3.03 21.02 1.58
N HIS A 445 4.31 21.33 1.81
CA HIS A 445 5.34 20.30 2.07
C HIS A 445 5.08 19.54 3.37
N LEU A 446 4.65 20.21 4.43
CA LEU A 446 4.28 19.54 5.69
C LEU A 446 2.98 18.74 5.55
N ALA A 447 1.96 19.28 4.90
CA ALA A 447 0.73 18.55 4.63
C ALA A 447 1.02 17.26 3.83
N TRP A 448 1.84 17.35 2.78
CA TRP A 448 2.23 16.18 2.00
C TRP A 448 3.07 15.17 2.78
N ALA A 449 4.00 15.64 3.63
CA ALA A 449 4.77 14.78 4.52
C ALA A 449 3.86 13.94 5.43
N GLN A 450 2.83 14.55 6.01
CA GLN A 450 1.84 13.85 6.85
C GLN A 450 1.01 12.85 6.03
N VAL A 451 0.59 13.20 4.81
CA VAL A 451 -0.09 12.25 3.91
C VAL A 451 0.78 11.03 3.61
N ILE A 452 2.07 11.21 3.30
CA ILE A 452 3.01 10.10 3.09
C ILE A 452 3.18 9.28 4.37
N ALA A 453 3.36 9.93 5.53
CA ALA A 453 3.61 9.24 6.79
C ALA A 453 2.44 8.29 7.16
N ARG A 454 1.21 8.81 7.12
CA ARG A 454 0.00 8.03 7.41
C ARG A 454 -0.31 6.96 6.35
N THR A 455 0.16 7.11 5.10
CA THR A 455 -0.09 6.13 4.02
C THR A 455 1.02 5.10 3.80
N SER A 456 2.23 5.34 4.32
CA SER A 456 3.34 4.39 4.34
C SER A 456 3.52 3.68 5.69
N GLY A 457 3.11 4.31 6.79
CA GLY A 457 3.39 3.89 8.18
C GLY A 457 4.66 4.50 8.77
N GLU A 458 5.50 5.15 7.94
CA GLU A 458 6.81 5.67 8.33
C GLU A 458 6.76 7.10 8.87
N GLN A 459 7.59 7.38 9.89
CA GLN A 459 7.67 8.72 10.49
C GLN A 459 8.74 9.62 9.85
N ARG A 460 9.76 9.04 9.21
CA ARG A 460 10.84 9.78 8.51
C ARG A 460 10.61 9.74 7.00
N VAL A 461 9.75 10.61 6.50
CA VAL A 461 9.34 10.56 5.09
C VAL A 461 10.34 11.27 4.20
N VAL A 462 10.63 10.68 3.03
CA VAL A 462 11.41 11.31 1.96
C VAL A 462 10.54 11.35 0.71
N PHE A 463 10.50 12.50 0.04
CA PHE A 463 9.82 12.66 -1.24
C PHE A 463 10.59 13.61 -2.16
N GLY A 464 10.35 13.51 -3.46
CA GLY A 464 10.90 14.43 -4.44
C GLY A 464 10.16 15.77 -4.39
N THR A 465 10.88 16.86 -4.16
CA THR A 465 10.36 18.22 -4.36
C THR A 465 10.85 18.78 -5.68
N VAL A 466 9.92 19.27 -6.49
CA VAL A 466 10.21 19.85 -7.81
C VAL A 466 10.61 21.30 -7.64
N ILE A 467 11.87 21.62 -8.00
CA ILE A 467 12.45 22.96 -7.86
C ILE A 467 12.78 23.55 -9.24
N SER A 468 12.57 24.86 -9.37
CA SER A 468 12.58 25.53 -10.67
C SER A 468 13.96 25.73 -11.30
N GLY A 469 15.06 25.67 -10.54
CA GLY A 469 16.44 25.90 -11.01
C GLY A 469 16.78 27.33 -11.46
N ARG A 470 15.77 28.19 -11.63
CA ARG A 470 15.88 29.54 -12.23
C ARG A 470 16.14 30.65 -11.21
N VAL A 471 15.99 30.38 -9.91
CA VAL A 471 15.96 31.43 -8.86
C VAL A 471 17.33 32.10 -8.63
N ARG A 472 18.44 31.35 -8.82
CA ARG A 472 19.80 31.87 -8.59
C ARG A 472 20.56 32.25 -9.86
N ALA A 473 19.98 32.03 -11.04
CA ALA A 473 20.70 32.17 -12.31
C ALA A 473 20.95 33.62 -12.76
N GLY A 474 20.46 34.62 -12.01
CA GLY A 474 20.86 36.04 -12.12
C GLY A 474 19.97 36.89 -13.03
N LEU A 475 20.31 38.19 -13.14
CA LEU A 475 19.55 39.17 -13.92
C LEU A 475 19.45 38.74 -15.39
N GLY A 476 18.22 38.54 -15.87
CA GLY A 476 17.91 38.09 -17.24
C GLY A 476 17.72 36.58 -17.40
N SER A 477 18.17 35.76 -16.45
CA SER A 477 18.01 34.29 -16.52
C SER A 477 16.57 33.80 -16.41
N GLU A 478 15.68 34.65 -15.87
CA GLU A 478 14.24 34.42 -15.80
C GLU A 478 13.60 34.15 -17.16
N HIS A 479 14.28 34.44 -18.29
CA HIS A 479 13.79 34.19 -19.65
C HIS A 479 14.64 33.18 -20.46
N THR A 480 15.63 32.51 -19.86
CA THR A 480 16.48 31.53 -20.58
C THR A 480 15.69 30.25 -20.91
N MET A 481 15.58 29.87 -22.18
CA MET A 481 14.97 28.59 -22.57
C MET A 481 15.92 27.40 -22.30
N GLY A 482 15.36 26.25 -21.93
CA GLY A 482 16.06 25.00 -21.63
C GLY A 482 15.54 24.30 -20.38
N PRO A 483 16.04 23.10 -20.04
CA PRO A 483 15.59 22.34 -18.87
C PRO A 483 16.25 22.85 -17.58
N PHE A 484 15.49 23.56 -16.74
CA PHE A 484 15.96 24.00 -15.41
C PHE A 484 15.29 23.23 -14.26
N ILE A 485 14.16 22.56 -14.48
CA ILE A 485 13.39 21.88 -13.43
C ILE A 485 14.15 20.65 -12.91
N ASN A 486 14.61 20.71 -11.66
CA ASN A 486 15.24 19.58 -10.98
C ASN A 486 14.30 18.95 -9.93
N THR A 487 14.50 17.67 -9.63
CA THR A 487 13.79 16.96 -8.56
C THR A 487 14.80 16.49 -7.53
N LEU A 488 14.75 17.06 -6.33
CA LEU A 488 15.64 16.69 -5.22
C LEU A 488 14.86 16.03 -4.09
N PRO A 489 15.46 15.07 -3.35
CA PRO A 489 14.84 14.54 -2.16
C PRO A 489 14.78 15.61 -1.08
N ILE A 490 13.66 15.67 -0.36
CA ILE A 490 13.58 16.31 0.94
C ILE A 490 13.10 15.30 1.97
N ARG A 491 13.83 15.20 3.09
CA ARG A 491 13.40 14.49 4.29
C ARG A 491 12.55 15.41 5.16
N VAL A 492 11.46 14.88 5.68
CA VAL A 492 10.62 15.51 6.71
C VAL A 492 10.33 14.46 7.79
N ASP A 493 10.56 14.81 9.04
CA ASP A 493 10.26 13.93 10.17
C ASP A 493 8.90 14.35 10.77
N VAL A 494 8.02 13.38 11.00
CA VAL A 494 6.65 13.56 11.52
C VAL A 494 6.60 12.97 12.92
N ASP A 495 7.02 13.78 13.90
CA ASP A 495 7.35 13.34 15.26
C ASP A 495 6.75 14.26 16.36
N ASP A 496 7.38 14.30 17.54
CA ASP A 496 7.03 15.18 18.67
C ASP A 496 7.21 16.69 18.40
N THR A 497 7.90 17.08 17.33
CA THR A 497 8.15 18.49 17.00
C THR A 497 6.85 19.25 16.85
N THR A 498 6.74 20.43 17.47
CA THR A 498 5.49 21.19 17.40
C THR A 498 5.19 21.67 15.99
N ILE A 499 3.91 21.88 15.68
CA ILE A 499 3.48 22.34 14.36
C ILE A 499 4.15 23.68 13.97
N GLU A 500 4.30 24.66 14.88
CA GLU A 500 4.98 25.91 14.54
C GLU A 500 6.49 25.71 14.29
N GLU A 501 7.17 24.89 15.08
CA GLU A 501 8.59 24.57 14.89
C GLU A 501 8.83 23.80 13.58
N SER A 502 7.92 22.89 13.24
CA SER A 502 7.91 22.16 11.96
C SER A 502 7.81 23.10 10.76
N VAL A 503 6.94 24.12 10.82
CA VAL A 503 6.83 25.17 9.78
C VAL A 503 8.12 25.99 9.64
N ARG A 504 8.85 26.21 10.73
CA ARG A 504 10.16 26.90 10.71
C ARG A 504 11.29 25.99 10.19
N LYS A 505 11.27 24.70 10.56
CA LYS A 505 12.21 23.67 10.11
C LYS A 505 12.10 23.44 8.60
N ILE A 506 10.91 23.17 8.07
CA ILE A 506 10.73 22.94 6.62
C ILE A 506 11.13 24.16 5.78
N GLN A 507 10.93 25.39 6.28
CA GLN A 507 11.40 26.62 5.63
C GLN A 507 12.94 26.68 5.59
N THR A 508 13.62 26.23 6.63
CA THR A 508 15.08 26.18 6.73
C THR A 508 15.65 25.08 5.83
N ASP A 509 15.07 23.88 5.87
CA ASP A 509 15.53 22.73 5.10
C ASP A 509 15.37 22.98 3.59
N LEU A 510 14.21 23.50 3.14
CA LEU A 510 13.99 23.93 1.75
C LEU A 510 14.85 25.12 1.33
N ALA A 511 15.28 25.98 2.24
CA ALA A 511 16.21 27.07 1.92
C ALA A 511 17.63 26.52 1.67
N GLY A 512 18.09 25.60 2.51
CA GLY A 512 19.37 24.90 2.29
C GLY A 512 19.36 24.03 1.03
N LEU A 513 18.22 23.42 0.68
CA LEU A 513 18.11 22.60 -0.54
C LEU A 513 18.32 23.43 -1.82
N LEU A 514 17.92 24.71 -1.82
CA LEU A 514 18.16 25.65 -2.92
C LEU A 514 19.65 26.08 -3.05
N GLU A 515 20.46 25.93 -1.99
CA GLU A 515 21.92 26.10 -2.13
C GLU A 515 22.53 25.02 -3.02
N HIS A 516 21.86 23.86 -3.12
CA HIS A 516 22.27 22.68 -3.86
C HIS A 516 21.35 22.35 -5.06
N GLU A 517 20.59 23.32 -5.59
CA GLU A 517 19.54 23.09 -6.60
C GLU A 517 19.99 22.42 -7.92
N HIS A 518 21.30 22.36 -8.19
CA HIS A 518 21.90 21.71 -9.36
C HIS A 518 22.46 20.30 -9.10
N ALA A 519 22.30 19.72 -7.91
CA ALA A 519 22.74 18.36 -7.63
C ALA A 519 21.95 17.32 -8.44
N SER A 520 22.57 16.20 -8.84
CA SER A 520 21.84 15.06 -9.41
C SER A 520 21.15 14.24 -8.31
N LEU A 521 19.90 13.81 -8.55
CA LEU A 521 19.18 12.88 -7.67
C LEU A 521 19.99 11.60 -7.35
N ALA A 522 20.69 11.05 -8.34
CA ALA A 522 21.56 9.89 -8.19
C ALA A 522 22.75 10.10 -7.24
N LEU A 523 23.19 11.34 -7.01
CA LEU A 523 24.19 11.68 -5.97
C LEU A 523 23.53 11.64 -4.60
N ALA A 524 22.38 12.30 -4.44
CA ALA A 524 21.64 12.33 -3.18
C ALA A 524 21.21 10.93 -2.71
N GLN A 525 20.77 10.05 -3.61
CA GLN A 525 20.41 8.67 -3.29
C GLN A 525 21.60 7.85 -2.75
N ARG A 526 22.81 8.02 -3.29
CA ARG A 526 24.04 7.38 -2.76
C ARG A 526 24.46 7.88 -1.37
N CYS A 527 23.89 9.00 -0.90
CA CYS A 527 24.11 9.52 0.45
C CYS A 527 23.11 8.99 1.48
N SER A 528 22.16 8.13 1.07
CA SER A 528 21.24 7.43 1.97
C SER A 528 21.75 6.05 2.39
N GLY A 529 21.11 5.43 3.39
CA GLY A 529 21.31 4.02 3.75
C GLY A 529 20.52 3.04 2.88
N VAL A 530 19.65 3.52 1.99
CA VAL A 530 18.75 2.69 1.17
C VAL A 530 19.55 1.77 0.23
N PRO A 531 19.27 0.45 0.19
CA PRO A 531 19.97 -0.49 -0.68
C PRO A 531 19.92 -0.11 -2.16
N ALA A 532 21.06 -0.27 -2.85
CA ALA A 532 21.17 0.00 -4.28
C ALA A 532 20.18 -0.85 -5.10
N GLY A 533 19.39 -0.18 -5.96
CA GLY A 533 18.30 -0.78 -6.72
C GLY A 533 16.90 -0.45 -6.16
N ILE A 534 16.79 -0.05 -4.89
CA ILE A 534 15.53 0.45 -4.30
C ILE A 534 15.48 1.98 -4.47
N PRO A 535 14.35 2.56 -4.92
CA PRO A 535 14.19 4.02 -5.03
C PRO A 535 14.15 4.69 -3.65
N LEU A 536 14.79 5.85 -3.51
CA LEU A 536 14.76 6.63 -2.26
C LEU A 536 13.35 7.15 -1.91
N PHE A 537 12.52 7.39 -2.94
CA PHE A 537 11.12 7.77 -2.83
C PHE A 537 10.37 7.38 -4.12
N ASN A 538 9.07 7.12 -4.02
CA ASN A 538 8.16 6.83 -5.15
C ASN A 538 7.15 7.97 -5.41
N THR A 539 7.31 9.11 -4.73
CA THR A 539 6.30 10.16 -4.61
C THR A 539 6.88 11.57 -4.82
N LEU A 540 6.13 12.44 -5.52
CA LEU A 540 6.51 13.82 -5.81
C LEU A 540 5.53 14.86 -5.23
N LEU A 541 6.08 16.02 -4.84
CA LEU A 541 5.35 17.27 -4.63
C LEU A 541 5.82 18.35 -5.60
N ASN A 542 4.91 18.92 -6.38
CA ASN A 542 5.18 19.96 -7.37
C ASN A 542 4.33 21.22 -7.08
N TYR A 543 4.95 22.30 -6.60
CA TYR A 543 4.25 23.57 -6.34
C TYR A 543 4.46 24.55 -7.51
N ARG A 544 3.46 24.67 -8.39
CA ARG A 544 3.47 25.58 -9.55
C ARG A 544 2.77 26.89 -9.20
N ARG A 545 3.30 28.05 -9.60
CA ARG A 545 2.65 29.36 -9.40
C ARG A 545 2.24 29.97 -10.75
N ASN A 546 1.03 29.68 -11.18
CA ASN A 546 0.56 29.97 -12.54
C ASN A 546 -0.03 31.38 -12.61
N THR A 547 0.83 32.39 -12.80
CA THR A 547 0.40 33.76 -13.11
C THR A 547 0.03 33.88 -14.59
N GLN A 548 -1.25 33.65 -14.89
CA GLN A 548 -1.89 33.71 -16.21
C GLN A 548 -1.46 32.62 -17.20
N SER A 549 -2.26 31.55 -17.27
CA SER A 549 -2.39 30.77 -18.51
C SER A 549 -3.09 31.65 -19.56
N VAL A 550 -2.39 32.05 -20.61
CA VAL A 550 -2.97 32.88 -21.68
C VAL A 550 -3.80 32.00 -22.60
N ASP A 551 -5.12 32.17 -22.58
CA ASP A 551 -6.08 31.39 -23.37
C ASP A 551 -6.20 31.93 -24.82
N SER A 552 -5.05 32.25 -25.45
CA SER A 552 -4.95 32.92 -26.76
C SER A 552 -5.07 31.99 -27.96
N SER A 553 -5.09 30.67 -27.74
CA SER A 553 -5.04 29.64 -28.79
C SER A 553 -6.04 29.86 -29.94
N SER A 554 -7.28 30.26 -29.60
CA SER A 554 -8.37 30.48 -30.54
C SER A 554 -8.15 31.61 -31.56
N ALA A 555 -7.15 32.48 -31.40
CA ALA A 555 -6.97 33.67 -32.24
C ALA A 555 -6.46 33.42 -33.67
N PHE A 556 -5.90 32.23 -33.96
CA PHE A 556 -5.19 31.96 -35.23
C PHE A 556 -5.63 30.68 -35.97
N GLY A 557 -6.78 30.09 -35.60
CA GLY A 557 -7.24 28.83 -36.20
C GLY A 557 -6.37 27.62 -35.80
N ILE A 558 -5.73 27.69 -34.63
CA ILE A 558 -4.86 26.66 -34.05
C ILE A 558 -5.54 26.12 -32.79
N LYS A 559 -5.95 24.85 -32.81
CA LYS A 559 -6.54 24.16 -31.67
C LYS A 559 -5.54 23.16 -31.10
N TYR A 560 -4.91 23.50 -29.99
CA TYR A 560 -4.16 22.53 -29.18
C TYR A 560 -5.13 21.44 -28.67
N LEU A 561 -4.74 20.19 -28.82
CA LEU A 561 -5.46 19.03 -28.31
C LEU A 561 -4.86 18.65 -26.94
N GLU A 562 -5.72 18.14 -26.06
CA GLU A 562 -5.39 17.89 -24.65
C GLU A 562 -4.14 17.00 -24.49
N VAL A 563 -3.20 17.45 -23.65
CA VAL A 563 -1.89 16.81 -23.40
C VAL A 563 -1.94 16.10 -22.06
N GLN A 564 -1.43 14.88 -21.99
CA GLN A 564 -1.23 14.17 -20.73
C GLN A 564 0.23 14.32 -20.28
N GLU A 565 0.53 15.36 -19.52
CA GLU A 565 1.73 15.36 -18.67
C GLU A 565 1.62 14.16 -17.71
N ARG A 566 2.52 13.19 -17.81
CA ARG A 566 2.63 12.07 -16.87
C ARG A 566 4.02 12.06 -16.25
N THR A 567 4.11 11.76 -14.97
CA THR A 567 5.38 11.56 -14.27
C THR A 567 5.71 10.08 -14.16
N ASN A 568 7.02 9.76 -14.12
CA ASN A 568 7.53 8.41 -13.89
C ASN A 568 7.48 8.03 -12.40
N TYR A 569 6.40 8.39 -11.68
CA TYR A 569 6.25 8.20 -10.23
C TYR A 569 4.83 7.73 -9.89
N PRO A 570 4.65 6.60 -9.18
CA PRO A 570 3.34 6.03 -8.86
C PRO A 570 2.33 6.98 -8.20
N ILE A 571 2.80 7.99 -7.46
CA ILE A 571 1.99 9.04 -6.86
C ILE A 571 2.66 10.41 -7.10
N THR A 572 1.90 11.37 -7.62
CA THR A 572 2.33 12.77 -7.74
C THR A 572 1.24 13.70 -7.21
N MET A 573 1.62 14.64 -6.34
CA MET A 573 0.77 15.75 -5.89
C MET A 573 1.28 17.06 -6.50
N SER A 574 0.48 17.69 -7.33
CA SER A 574 0.73 19.05 -7.84
C SER A 574 -0.19 20.05 -7.15
N VAL A 575 0.35 21.22 -6.82
CA VAL A 575 -0.37 22.35 -6.23
C VAL A 575 -0.22 23.56 -7.14
N GLU A 576 -1.32 24.03 -7.72
CA GLU A 576 -1.34 25.25 -8.53
C GLU A 576 -1.76 26.46 -7.70
N ASP A 577 -0.87 27.44 -7.58
CA ASP A 577 -1.12 28.74 -6.97
C ASP A 577 -1.46 29.79 -8.04
N GLY A 578 -2.76 29.95 -8.30
CA GLY A 578 -3.33 31.01 -9.15
C GLY A 578 -3.45 32.37 -8.45
N GLY A 579 -2.68 32.62 -7.38
CA GLY A 579 -2.65 33.87 -6.61
C GLY A 579 -3.86 34.08 -5.68
N ALA A 580 -5.08 34.02 -6.22
CA ALA A 580 -6.32 34.11 -5.45
C ALA A 580 -6.82 32.73 -4.97
N THR A 581 -6.55 31.67 -5.75
CA THR A 581 -7.05 30.31 -5.51
C THR A 581 -5.90 29.31 -5.45
N LEU A 582 -6.13 28.17 -4.79
CA LEU A 582 -5.26 26.99 -4.83
C LEU A 582 -6.04 25.81 -5.45
N ARG A 583 -5.39 25.04 -6.32
CA ARG A 583 -5.90 23.76 -6.85
C ARG A 583 -4.91 22.65 -6.53
N LEU A 584 -5.39 21.53 -6.04
CA LEU A 584 -4.65 20.27 -5.96
C LEU A 584 -4.92 19.46 -7.24
N ILE A 585 -3.89 18.83 -7.77
CA ILE A 585 -3.99 17.85 -8.85
C ILE A 585 -3.20 16.61 -8.41
N SER A 586 -3.87 15.50 -8.17
CA SER A 586 -3.23 14.22 -7.84
C SER A 586 -3.22 13.29 -9.05
N GLN A 587 -2.09 12.65 -9.31
CA GLN A 587 -1.95 11.53 -10.25
C GLN A 587 -1.54 10.28 -9.46
N VAL A 588 -2.27 9.18 -9.62
CA VAL A 588 -2.13 7.96 -8.79
C VAL A 588 -2.37 6.70 -9.61
N VAL A 589 -1.48 5.71 -9.51
CA VAL A 589 -1.65 4.39 -10.12
C VAL A 589 -2.83 3.60 -9.53
N GLN A 590 -3.57 2.89 -10.36
CA GLN A 590 -4.60 1.96 -9.90
C GLN A 590 -3.98 0.79 -9.12
N PRO A 591 -4.72 0.17 -8.16
CA PRO A 591 -6.13 0.38 -7.84
C PRO A 591 -6.42 1.60 -6.94
N TYR A 592 -5.42 2.41 -6.59
CA TYR A 592 -5.56 3.50 -5.63
C TYR A 592 -6.27 4.74 -6.22
N ASP A 593 -7.03 5.43 -5.37
CA ASP A 593 -7.94 6.51 -5.76
C ASP A 593 -7.29 7.89 -5.61
N SER A 594 -6.97 8.53 -6.74
CA SER A 594 -6.45 9.91 -6.79
C SER A 594 -7.33 10.91 -6.04
N SER A 595 -8.66 10.74 -6.05
CA SER A 595 -9.57 11.65 -5.35
C SER A 595 -9.47 11.56 -3.84
N ARG A 596 -9.15 10.38 -3.31
CA ARG A 596 -8.88 10.15 -1.90
C ARG A 596 -7.56 10.80 -1.46
N ILE A 597 -6.51 10.71 -2.27
CA ILE A 597 -5.23 11.43 -2.04
C ILE A 597 -5.41 12.96 -2.05
N CYS A 598 -6.26 13.50 -2.94
CA CYS A 598 -6.66 14.91 -2.88
C CYS A 598 -7.43 15.24 -1.59
N GLY A 599 -8.29 14.33 -1.12
CA GLY A 599 -9.01 14.44 0.16
C GLY A 599 -8.07 14.52 1.36
N TYR A 600 -7.11 13.60 1.47
CA TYR A 600 -6.10 13.59 2.53
C TYR A 600 -5.27 14.88 2.53
N MET A 601 -4.80 15.32 1.35
CA MET A 601 -4.00 16.55 1.23
C MET A 601 -4.81 17.80 1.59
N GLN A 602 -6.11 17.85 1.25
CA GLN A 602 -6.99 18.93 1.70
C GLN A 602 -7.21 18.90 3.22
N HIS A 603 -7.42 17.72 3.82
CA HIS A 603 -7.67 17.61 5.26
C HIS A 603 -6.41 17.92 6.08
N ALA A 604 -5.24 17.42 5.67
CA ALA A 604 -3.95 17.77 6.27
C ALA A 604 -3.66 19.29 6.20
N LEU A 605 -4.01 19.95 5.08
CA LEU A 605 -3.93 21.42 4.97
C LEU A 605 -4.93 22.15 5.89
N GLN A 606 -6.13 21.60 6.06
CA GLN A 606 -7.16 22.17 6.94
C GLN A 606 -6.76 22.06 8.41
N GLY A 607 -6.41 20.85 8.88
CA GLY A 607 -5.91 20.62 10.24
C GLY A 607 -4.65 21.42 10.56
N LEU A 608 -3.76 21.64 9.56
CA LEU A 608 -2.58 22.49 9.72
C LEU A 608 -2.92 23.97 9.92
N ALA A 609 -3.96 24.47 9.25
CA ALA A 609 -4.45 25.83 9.47
C ALA A 609 -5.12 25.94 10.85
N ASP A 610 -6.07 25.05 11.14
CA ASP A 610 -6.85 25.07 12.39
C ASP A 610 -5.94 24.95 13.61
N ALA A 611 -4.99 23.99 13.60
CA ALA A 611 -4.01 23.83 14.68
C ALA A 611 -3.05 25.02 14.80
N LEU A 612 -2.70 25.72 13.70
CA LEU A 612 -1.88 26.93 13.78
C LEU A 612 -2.61 28.12 14.43
N ASP A 613 -3.95 28.11 14.47
CA ASP A 613 -4.75 29.13 15.18
C ASP A 613 -5.14 28.69 16.61
N SER A 614 -5.50 27.41 16.85
CA SER A 614 -5.93 26.94 18.18
C SER A 614 -4.83 26.33 19.06
N THR A 615 -3.95 25.53 18.46
CA THR A 615 -3.08 24.56 19.17
C THR A 615 -1.68 24.44 18.54
N PRO A 616 -0.93 25.54 18.29
CA PRO A 616 0.31 25.51 17.51
C PRO A 616 1.48 24.76 18.18
N ARG A 617 1.29 24.31 19.42
CA ARG A 617 2.21 23.47 20.21
C ARG A 617 1.86 21.98 20.22
N MET A 618 0.81 21.57 19.51
CA MET A 618 0.52 20.16 19.25
C MET A 618 1.68 19.53 18.45
N PRO A 619 2.10 18.29 18.76
CA PRO A 619 3.02 17.50 17.95
C PRO A 619 2.53 17.33 16.51
N LEU A 620 3.43 17.38 15.53
CA LEU A 620 3.06 17.22 14.12
C LEU A 620 2.39 15.87 13.83
N ARG A 621 2.77 14.79 14.52
CA ARG A 621 2.18 13.45 14.35
C ARG A 621 0.72 13.29 14.82
N GLU A 622 0.18 14.24 15.59
CA GLU A 622 -1.19 14.17 16.13
C GLU A 622 -2.25 14.76 15.17
N LEU A 623 -1.81 15.37 14.07
CA LEU A 623 -2.68 15.99 13.08
C LEU A 623 -3.23 14.93 12.12
N GLU A 624 -4.56 14.78 12.14
CA GLU A 624 -5.29 13.79 11.33
C GLU A 624 -5.40 14.19 9.85
N ILE A 625 -5.27 13.22 8.96
CA ILE A 625 -5.46 13.38 7.51
C ILE A 625 -6.77 12.80 6.99
N LEU A 626 -7.43 11.92 7.75
CA LEU A 626 -8.63 11.22 7.32
C LEU A 626 -9.84 12.17 7.27
N PRO A 627 -10.48 12.37 6.10
CA PRO A 627 -11.77 13.04 6.04
C PRO A 627 -12.78 12.32 6.94
N ILE A 628 -13.59 13.07 7.68
CA ILE A 628 -14.53 12.54 8.67
C ILE A 628 -15.41 11.39 8.13
N GLN A 629 -15.83 11.47 6.85
CA GLN A 629 -16.62 10.42 6.21
C GLN A 629 -15.85 9.10 6.02
N GLU A 630 -14.54 9.14 5.77
CA GLU A 630 -13.70 7.94 5.69
C GLU A 630 -13.42 7.38 7.08
N ARG A 631 -13.13 8.26 8.05
CA ARG A 631 -12.93 7.85 9.45
C ARG A 631 -14.17 7.14 10.00
N ASP A 632 -15.35 7.74 9.87
CA ASP A 632 -16.61 7.17 10.37
C ASP A 632 -17.07 5.95 9.55
N MET A 633 -16.63 5.82 8.30
CA MET A 633 -16.78 4.58 7.53
C MET A 633 -15.97 3.44 8.17
N LEU A 634 -14.69 3.69 8.45
CA LEU A 634 -13.73 2.72 8.98
C LEU A 634 -14.02 2.30 10.43
N ILE A 635 -14.41 3.23 11.32
CA ILE A 635 -14.64 2.91 12.74
C ILE A 635 -16.09 2.54 13.08
N GLN A 636 -17.10 3.10 12.40
CA GLN A 636 -18.52 2.90 12.76
C GLN A 636 -19.33 2.16 11.68
N SER A 637 -19.26 2.61 10.42
CA SER A 637 -20.19 2.13 9.38
C SER A 637 -19.94 0.67 9.01
N TRP A 638 -18.68 0.26 8.85
CA TRP A 638 -18.32 -1.14 8.62
C TRP A 638 -18.41 -2.01 9.89
N ASN A 639 -18.50 -1.39 11.07
CA ASN A 639 -18.70 -2.05 12.37
C ASN A 639 -20.16 -2.04 12.84
N SER A 640 -21.11 -1.66 11.98
CA SER A 640 -22.55 -1.66 12.26
C SER A 640 -23.17 -3.07 12.22
N THR A 641 -22.58 -4.00 12.97
CA THR A 641 -22.87 -5.45 12.95
C THR A 641 -23.90 -5.91 13.98
N LYS A 642 -24.53 -4.98 14.71
CA LYS A 642 -25.38 -5.26 15.88
C LYS A 642 -26.64 -6.04 15.49
N THR A 643 -26.77 -7.29 15.97
CA THR A 643 -27.98 -8.12 15.79
C THR A 643 -28.55 -8.56 17.15
N PRO A 644 -29.88 -8.72 17.30
CA PRO A 644 -30.45 -9.26 18.53
C PRO A 644 -30.00 -10.71 18.76
N TYR A 645 -29.40 -10.99 19.91
CA TYR A 645 -29.05 -12.33 20.38
C TYR A 645 -29.19 -12.38 21.92
N PRO A 646 -29.32 -13.55 22.55
CA PRO A 646 -29.53 -13.65 24.00
C PRO A 646 -28.22 -13.42 24.77
N ASP A 647 -27.81 -12.16 24.87
CA ASP A 647 -26.55 -11.72 25.46
C ASP A 647 -26.47 -11.86 26.99
N ASN A 648 -27.61 -12.09 27.66
CA ASN A 648 -27.77 -12.14 29.11
C ASN A 648 -28.10 -13.53 29.68
N ILE A 649 -28.07 -14.59 28.86
CA ILE A 649 -28.39 -15.98 29.24
C ILE A 649 -27.15 -16.87 29.10
N CYS A 650 -26.97 -17.84 30.00
CA CYS A 650 -25.89 -18.84 29.88
C CYS A 650 -26.24 -19.92 28.83
N ILE A 651 -25.26 -20.39 28.06
CA ILE A 651 -25.52 -21.36 26.95
C ILE A 651 -26.18 -22.67 27.41
N HIS A 652 -25.99 -23.10 28.65
CA HIS A 652 -26.68 -24.28 29.18
C HIS A 652 -28.19 -24.05 29.38
N GLN A 653 -28.61 -22.81 29.69
CA GLN A 653 -30.02 -22.42 29.79
C GLN A 653 -30.66 -22.23 28.40
N LEU A 654 -29.86 -21.78 27.41
CA LEU A 654 -30.28 -21.74 26.00
C LEU A 654 -30.49 -23.16 25.45
N PHE A 655 -29.57 -24.08 25.75
CA PHE A 655 -29.75 -25.51 25.47
C PHE A 655 -31.00 -26.08 26.16
N GLU A 656 -31.22 -25.82 27.45
CA GLU A 656 -32.45 -26.23 28.15
C GLU A 656 -33.72 -25.66 27.46
N SER A 657 -33.67 -24.41 27.01
CA SER A 657 -34.76 -23.78 26.25
C SER A 657 -34.99 -24.44 24.88
N GLN A 658 -33.96 -25.02 24.26
CA GLN A 658 -34.08 -25.81 23.03
C GLN A 658 -34.64 -27.21 23.33
N VAL A 659 -34.24 -27.83 24.45
CA VAL A 659 -34.78 -29.12 24.92
C VAL A 659 -36.27 -29.02 25.17
N ASP A 660 -36.78 -27.93 25.75
CA ASP A 660 -38.22 -27.73 25.97
C ASP A 660 -39.00 -27.54 24.64
N GLN A 661 -38.34 -27.07 23.57
CA GLN A 661 -38.95 -26.88 22.25
C GLN A 661 -38.96 -28.15 21.38
N THR A 662 -37.84 -28.89 21.35
CA THR A 662 -37.64 -30.04 20.45
C THR A 662 -37.11 -31.28 21.21
N PRO A 663 -37.75 -31.72 22.31
CA PRO A 663 -37.16 -32.67 23.25
C PRO A 663 -36.84 -34.04 22.62
N ASP A 664 -37.74 -34.53 21.77
CA ASP A 664 -37.67 -35.88 21.21
C ASP A 664 -36.97 -35.91 19.83
N THR A 665 -36.34 -34.80 19.44
CA THR A 665 -35.48 -34.70 18.25
C THR A 665 -34.06 -35.16 18.58
N ILE A 666 -33.37 -35.81 17.64
CA ILE A 666 -31.96 -36.22 17.79
C ILE A 666 -31.08 -34.99 17.93
N ALA A 667 -30.28 -34.92 19.00
CA ALA A 667 -29.30 -33.88 19.26
C ALA A 667 -27.87 -34.30 18.88
N VAL A 668 -27.53 -35.58 19.07
CA VAL A 668 -26.16 -36.11 18.85
C VAL A 668 -26.23 -37.52 18.26
N VAL A 669 -25.35 -37.82 17.31
CA VAL A 669 -25.13 -39.14 16.70
C VAL A 669 -23.66 -39.54 16.85
N HIS A 670 -23.37 -40.81 17.15
CA HIS A 670 -22.01 -41.39 17.12
C HIS A 670 -22.10 -42.85 16.64
N GLY A 671 -21.50 -43.15 15.49
CA GLY A 671 -21.68 -44.43 14.83
C GLY A 671 -23.16 -44.70 14.52
N ASP A 672 -23.67 -45.83 14.99
CA ASP A 672 -25.07 -46.24 14.82
C ASP A 672 -25.97 -45.86 16.02
N HIS A 673 -25.43 -45.14 17.02
CA HIS A 673 -26.15 -44.68 18.21
C HIS A 673 -26.50 -43.19 18.10
N ALA A 674 -27.60 -42.80 18.75
CA ALA A 674 -28.05 -41.41 18.83
C ALA A 674 -28.64 -41.10 20.22
N LEU A 675 -28.63 -39.82 20.59
CA LEU A 675 -29.33 -39.28 21.76
C LEU A 675 -30.26 -38.14 21.33
N THR A 676 -31.48 -38.12 21.86
CA THR A 676 -32.39 -36.98 21.75
C THR A 676 -31.94 -35.81 22.64
N PHE A 677 -32.46 -34.60 22.38
CA PHE A 677 -32.29 -33.43 23.25
C PHE A 677 -32.68 -33.76 24.70
N ARG A 678 -33.79 -34.48 24.91
CA ARG A 678 -34.26 -34.94 26.23
C ARG A 678 -33.25 -35.86 26.91
N GLU A 679 -32.79 -36.90 26.23
CA GLU A 679 -31.86 -37.89 26.80
C GLU A 679 -30.49 -37.27 27.12
N LEU A 680 -29.98 -36.41 26.23
CA LEU A 680 -28.76 -35.64 26.45
C LEU A 680 -28.89 -34.75 27.70
N ASN A 681 -30.01 -34.05 27.84
CA ASN A 681 -30.27 -33.18 28.99
C ASN A 681 -30.40 -33.95 30.31
N VAL A 682 -31.10 -35.10 30.32
CA VAL A 682 -31.23 -35.96 31.51
C VAL A 682 -29.87 -36.50 31.96
N ARG A 683 -29.02 -36.97 31.03
CA ARG A 683 -27.64 -37.39 31.34
C ARG A 683 -26.80 -36.24 31.88
N ALA A 684 -26.86 -35.06 31.26
CA ALA A 684 -26.15 -33.87 31.72
C ALA A 684 -26.63 -33.40 33.11
N ASN A 685 -27.93 -33.49 33.41
CA ASN A 685 -28.48 -33.19 34.72
C ASN A 685 -27.99 -34.18 35.79
N ARG A 686 -27.97 -35.49 35.50
CA ARG A 686 -27.44 -36.52 36.41
C ARG A 686 -26.00 -36.22 36.82
N HIS A 687 -25.13 -35.92 35.85
CA HIS A 687 -23.75 -35.54 36.16
C HIS A 687 -23.67 -34.16 36.84
N ALA A 688 -24.54 -33.19 36.54
CA ALA A 688 -24.55 -31.91 37.24
C ALA A 688 -24.89 -32.05 38.73
N HIS A 689 -25.84 -32.92 39.10
CA HIS A 689 -26.10 -33.28 40.50
C HIS A 689 -24.88 -33.98 41.13
N GLN A 690 -24.26 -34.95 40.43
CA GLN A 690 -23.05 -35.64 40.88
C GLN A 690 -21.86 -34.68 41.13
N LEU A 691 -21.60 -33.73 40.22
CA LEU A 691 -20.56 -32.71 40.39
C LEU A 691 -20.84 -31.84 41.62
N LYS A 692 -22.10 -31.48 41.88
CA LYS A 692 -22.50 -30.74 43.08
C LYS A 692 -22.31 -31.55 44.36
N GLU A 693 -22.55 -32.86 44.35
CA GLU A 693 -22.24 -33.76 45.47
C GLU A 693 -20.74 -33.91 45.72
N LEU A 694 -19.91 -33.90 44.66
CA LEU A 694 -18.45 -33.82 44.76
C LEU A 694 -17.95 -32.44 45.25
N GLY A 695 -18.84 -31.49 45.50
CA GLY A 695 -18.51 -30.18 46.07
C GLY A 695 -17.90 -29.21 45.06
N ILE A 696 -18.25 -29.34 43.77
CA ILE A 696 -17.97 -28.33 42.75
C ILE A 696 -18.81 -27.07 43.01
N GLN A 697 -18.22 -25.90 42.79
CA GLN A 697 -18.81 -24.59 42.99
C GLN A 697 -18.79 -23.75 41.71
N LYS A 698 -19.59 -22.68 41.70
CA LYS A 698 -19.59 -21.70 40.60
C LYS A 698 -18.20 -21.08 40.46
N GLY A 699 -17.65 -21.10 39.24
CA GLY A 699 -16.32 -20.59 38.93
C GLY A 699 -15.16 -21.57 39.11
N ASP A 700 -15.40 -22.80 39.58
CA ASP A 700 -14.39 -23.86 39.54
C ASP A 700 -14.02 -24.21 38.08
N PHE A 701 -12.78 -24.61 37.85
CA PHE A 701 -12.34 -25.23 36.60
C PHE A 701 -12.38 -26.76 36.69
N ILE A 702 -12.93 -27.41 35.66
CA ILE A 702 -12.95 -28.87 35.53
C ILE A 702 -12.20 -29.28 34.26
N ALA A 703 -11.12 -30.03 34.44
CA ALA A 703 -10.31 -30.56 33.35
C ALA A 703 -11.01 -31.77 32.71
N THR A 704 -11.01 -31.82 31.39
CA THR A 704 -11.60 -32.91 30.60
C THR A 704 -10.55 -33.50 29.67
N LEU A 705 -10.11 -34.72 30.00
CA LEU A 705 -9.18 -35.54 29.22
C LEU A 705 -9.99 -36.68 28.58
N LEU A 706 -10.89 -36.28 27.68
CA LEU A 706 -11.88 -37.14 27.00
C LEU A 706 -11.69 -37.02 25.48
N LYS A 707 -12.09 -38.05 24.74
CA LYS A 707 -12.14 -38.03 23.26
C LYS A 707 -13.45 -37.38 22.78
N ARG A 708 -13.64 -37.24 21.46
CA ARG A 708 -14.96 -36.95 20.90
C ARG A 708 -15.88 -38.14 21.19
N SER A 709 -16.91 -37.94 22.02
CA SER A 709 -17.93 -38.93 22.37
C SER A 709 -19.16 -38.24 22.98
N PHE A 710 -20.22 -38.99 23.28
CA PHE A 710 -21.38 -38.45 24.01
C PHE A 710 -20.99 -37.92 25.40
N GLU A 711 -20.09 -38.62 26.09
CA GLU A 711 -19.67 -38.37 27.47
C GLU A 711 -18.97 -37.01 27.59
N LEU A 712 -18.20 -36.59 26.58
CA LEU A 712 -17.62 -35.26 26.51
C LEU A 712 -18.70 -34.17 26.46
N ILE A 713 -19.71 -34.31 25.59
CA ILE A 713 -20.79 -33.31 25.43
C ILE A 713 -21.69 -33.27 26.67
N VAL A 714 -22.04 -34.45 27.20
CA VAL A 714 -22.76 -34.63 28.47
C VAL A 714 -22.01 -33.94 29.62
N MET A 715 -20.70 -34.14 29.71
CA MET A 715 -19.88 -33.56 30.78
C MET A 715 -19.70 -32.05 30.63
N GLN A 716 -19.49 -31.53 29.41
CA GLN A 716 -19.46 -30.08 29.16
C GLN A 716 -20.78 -29.43 29.60
N LEU A 717 -21.93 -30.00 29.22
CA LEU A 717 -23.24 -29.52 29.68
C LEU A 717 -23.37 -29.60 31.22
N ALA A 718 -22.94 -30.69 31.84
CA ALA A 718 -22.98 -30.88 33.30
C ALA A 718 -22.13 -29.85 34.07
N ILE A 719 -20.90 -29.58 33.60
CA ILE A 719 -19.98 -28.57 34.15
C ILE A 719 -20.61 -27.18 34.09
N LEU A 720 -21.18 -26.80 32.95
CA LEU A 720 -21.83 -25.50 32.77
C LEU A 720 -23.10 -25.37 33.64
N LYS A 721 -23.89 -26.45 33.79
CA LYS A 721 -25.11 -26.49 34.63
C LYS A 721 -24.82 -26.27 36.13
N VAL A 722 -23.62 -26.60 36.63
CA VAL A 722 -23.19 -26.24 38.00
C VAL A 722 -22.53 -24.87 38.09
N GLY A 723 -22.38 -24.15 36.97
CA GLY A 723 -21.73 -22.83 36.90
C GLY A 723 -20.20 -22.90 36.93
N ALA A 724 -19.61 -24.06 36.64
CA ALA A 724 -18.18 -24.25 36.49
C ALA A 724 -17.75 -24.09 35.01
N ALA A 725 -16.45 -23.91 34.78
CA ALA A 725 -15.86 -23.78 33.45
C ALA A 725 -15.13 -25.08 33.03
N TYR A 726 -15.32 -25.54 31.79
CA TYR A 726 -14.60 -26.71 31.29
C TYR A 726 -13.24 -26.34 30.70
N VAL A 727 -12.25 -27.20 30.91
CA VAL A 727 -10.88 -27.07 30.39
C VAL A 727 -10.57 -28.33 29.57
N PRO A 728 -10.70 -28.29 28.24
CA PRO A 728 -10.44 -29.44 27.39
C PRO A 728 -8.93 -29.64 27.19
N ILE A 729 -8.49 -30.89 27.35
CA ILE A 729 -7.09 -31.31 27.24
C ILE A 729 -7.01 -32.39 26.18
N ASP A 730 -6.17 -32.18 25.16
CA ASP A 730 -5.92 -33.18 24.11
C ASP A 730 -5.27 -34.44 24.70
N PRO A 731 -5.89 -35.63 24.59
CA PRO A 731 -5.30 -36.89 25.04
C PRO A 731 -3.97 -37.26 24.34
N LYS A 732 -3.67 -36.67 23.18
CA LYS A 732 -2.40 -36.82 22.45
C LYS A 732 -1.33 -35.79 22.88
N ALA A 733 -1.64 -34.85 23.78
CA ALA A 733 -0.65 -33.90 24.30
C ALA A 733 0.35 -34.59 25.27
N PRO A 734 1.64 -34.17 25.30
CA PRO A 734 2.62 -34.71 26.24
C PRO A 734 2.19 -34.58 27.70
N ALA A 735 2.53 -35.57 28.54
CA ALA A 735 2.12 -35.63 29.94
C ALA A 735 2.45 -34.33 30.72
N ASP A 736 3.63 -33.75 30.52
CA ASP A 736 4.03 -32.50 31.18
C ASP A 736 3.14 -31.31 30.79
N ARG A 737 2.63 -31.26 29.54
CA ARG A 737 1.68 -30.24 29.08
C ARG A 737 0.29 -30.47 29.68
N GLN A 738 -0.15 -31.72 29.84
CA GLN A 738 -1.39 -32.04 30.56
C GLN A 738 -1.30 -31.62 32.03
N VAL A 739 -0.19 -31.99 32.71
CA VAL A 739 0.09 -31.62 34.11
C VAL A 739 0.18 -30.11 34.29
N PHE A 740 0.84 -29.39 33.39
CA PHE A 740 0.88 -27.93 33.41
C PHE A 740 -0.52 -27.31 33.34
N ILE A 741 -1.35 -27.73 32.37
CA ILE A 741 -2.71 -27.19 32.19
C ILE A 741 -3.57 -27.44 33.43
N ILE A 742 -3.56 -28.65 33.98
CA ILE A 742 -4.34 -29.03 35.16
C ILE A 742 -3.93 -28.22 36.40
N ASN A 743 -2.63 -27.97 36.58
CA ASN A 743 -2.11 -27.20 37.69
C ASN A 743 -2.36 -25.68 37.53
N ASP A 744 -2.20 -25.13 36.33
CA ASP A 744 -2.38 -23.69 36.07
C ASP A 744 -3.86 -23.28 36.21
N CYS A 745 -4.80 -24.05 35.65
CA CYS A 745 -6.23 -23.81 35.90
C CYS A 745 -6.69 -24.25 37.31
N ALA A 746 -5.78 -24.76 38.15
CA ALA A 746 -6.05 -25.27 39.49
C ALA A 746 -7.26 -26.23 39.53
N ALA A 747 -7.34 -27.14 38.54
CA ALA A 747 -8.57 -27.89 38.26
C ALA A 747 -9.09 -28.61 39.50
N ARG A 748 -10.37 -28.39 39.81
CA ARG A 748 -11.06 -28.98 40.96
C ARG A 748 -11.30 -30.47 40.79
N LEU A 749 -11.52 -30.89 39.54
CA LEU A 749 -11.78 -32.25 39.10
C LEU A 749 -11.12 -32.47 37.73
N LEU A 750 -10.60 -33.68 37.52
CA LEU A 750 -10.23 -34.22 36.21
C LEU A 750 -11.25 -35.30 35.83
N VAL A 751 -11.84 -35.19 34.64
CA VAL A 751 -12.74 -36.19 34.05
C VAL A 751 -12.02 -36.87 32.88
N THR A 752 -12.07 -38.21 32.83
CA THR A 752 -11.42 -39.00 31.76
C THR A 752 -12.09 -40.37 31.57
N ASP A 753 -11.79 -41.09 30.49
CA ASP A 753 -12.31 -42.44 30.22
C ASP A 753 -11.78 -43.47 31.25
N GLU A 754 -12.49 -44.56 31.52
CA GLU A 754 -12.01 -45.66 32.40
C GLU A 754 -10.60 -46.16 32.04
N ASN A 755 -10.31 -46.28 30.73
CA ASN A 755 -9.08 -46.87 30.21
C ASN A 755 -7.95 -45.86 29.92
N THR A 756 -8.17 -44.56 30.15
CA THR A 756 -7.15 -43.53 29.84
C THR A 756 -6.13 -43.41 30.99
N GLU A 757 -4.84 -43.50 30.66
CA GLU A 757 -3.76 -43.29 31.62
C GLU A 757 -3.71 -41.83 32.08
N VAL A 758 -3.57 -41.61 33.39
CA VAL A 758 -3.51 -40.28 34.01
C VAL A 758 -2.08 -40.07 34.53
N PRO A 759 -1.40 -38.97 34.18
CA PRO A 759 -0.05 -38.69 34.65
C PRO A 759 0.11 -38.82 36.18
N ALA A 760 1.03 -39.68 36.62
CA ALA A 760 1.20 -40.04 38.03
C ALA A 760 1.62 -38.89 38.98
N ALA A 761 1.98 -37.73 38.43
CA ALA A 761 2.29 -36.50 39.16
C ALA A 761 1.02 -35.70 39.56
N LEU A 762 -0.17 -36.12 39.13
CA LEU A 762 -1.43 -35.42 39.40
C LEU A 762 -2.01 -35.79 40.78
N HIS A 763 -2.50 -34.77 41.48
CA HIS A 763 -3.15 -34.91 42.79
C HIS A 763 -4.59 -34.34 42.81
N THR A 764 -5.11 -34.01 41.63
CA THR A 764 -6.51 -33.60 41.39
C THR A 764 -7.48 -34.76 41.64
N LEU A 765 -8.69 -34.45 42.09
CA LEU A 765 -9.77 -35.44 42.20
C LEU A 765 -10.11 -36.02 40.81
N LEU A 766 -10.28 -37.34 40.72
CA LEU A 766 -10.49 -38.03 39.45
C LEU A 766 -11.90 -38.62 39.34
N LEU A 767 -12.62 -38.26 38.28
CA LEU A 767 -13.85 -38.93 37.84
C LEU A 767 -13.54 -39.73 36.58
N ARG A 768 -13.74 -41.06 36.63
CA ARG A 768 -13.67 -41.91 35.44
C ARG A 768 -15.06 -42.16 34.88
N MET A 769 -15.23 -41.90 33.59
CA MET A 769 -16.44 -42.20 32.82
C MET A 769 -16.35 -43.64 32.31
N SER A 770 -17.42 -44.42 32.47
CA SER A 770 -17.52 -45.78 31.92
C SER A 770 -18.37 -45.78 30.66
N ASP A 771 -17.99 -46.55 29.65
CA ASP A 771 -18.76 -46.69 28.38
C ASP A 771 -20.16 -47.33 28.59
N ASN A 772 -20.47 -47.79 29.80
CA ASN A 772 -21.66 -48.58 30.15
C ASN A 772 -22.63 -47.88 31.12
N SER A 773 -22.35 -46.65 31.58
CA SER A 773 -23.26 -45.93 32.49
C SER A 773 -24.50 -45.44 31.74
N ASP A 774 -25.58 -46.21 31.89
CA ASP A 774 -26.99 -45.81 31.79
C ASP A 774 -27.57 -45.58 30.39
N ILE A 775 -27.31 -46.51 29.46
CA ILE A 775 -28.21 -46.72 28.30
C ILE A 775 -29.60 -47.26 28.74
N LYS A 776 -29.72 -47.81 29.96
CA LYS A 776 -30.96 -48.46 30.44
C LYS A 776 -31.78 -47.67 31.45
N ASP A 777 -31.15 -46.82 32.27
CA ASP A 777 -31.84 -46.03 33.29
C ASP A 777 -32.06 -44.57 32.86
N ALA A 778 -32.79 -44.41 31.74
CA ALA A 778 -33.41 -43.15 31.32
C ALA A 778 -34.77 -42.89 32.03
N SER A 779 -35.08 -43.66 33.08
CA SER A 779 -36.41 -43.75 33.70
C SER A 779 -36.61 -42.86 34.93
N GLU A 780 -35.61 -42.11 35.37
CA GLU A 780 -35.70 -41.18 36.51
C GLU A 780 -35.58 -39.73 36.05
N ASP A 781 -36.55 -38.89 36.42
CA ASP A 781 -36.53 -37.45 36.18
C ASP A 781 -35.36 -36.80 36.94
N ALA A 782 -34.27 -36.50 36.23
CA ALA A 782 -33.19 -35.65 36.71
C ALA A 782 -33.51 -34.18 36.31
N PRO A 783 -34.03 -33.33 37.23
CA PRO A 783 -34.46 -31.97 36.89
C PRO A 783 -33.27 -31.05 36.59
N ASN A 784 -33.52 -30.02 35.78
CA ASN A 784 -32.55 -28.96 35.45
C ASN A 784 -32.03 -28.25 36.70
N MET A 785 -30.80 -27.77 36.63
CA MET A 785 -30.14 -27.08 37.73
C MET A 785 -30.62 -25.64 37.87
N THR A 786 -31.11 -25.26 39.05
CA THR A 786 -31.39 -23.85 39.37
C THR A 786 -30.07 -23.11 39.64
N SER A 787 -29.41 -22.70 38.54
CA SER A 787 -28.09 -22.06 38.54
C SER A 787 -28.19 -20.54 38.36
N SER A 788 -27.46 -19.78 39.19
CA SER A 788 -27.32 -18.33 39.09
C SER A 788 -26.07 -17.92 38.29
N GLY A 789 -25.95 -18.48 37.09
CA GLY A 789 -24.97 -18.06 36.09
C GLY A 789 -25.25 -16.66 35.54
N SER A 790 -24.18 -15.97 35.14
CA SER A 790 -24.18 -14.77 34.32
C SER A 790 -23.60 -15.10 32.96
N SER A 791 -24.10 -14.50 31.89
CA SER A 791 -23.54 -14.68 30.55
C SER A 791 -22.10 -14.15 30.41
N LEU A 792 -21.65 -13.31 31.35
CA LEU A 792 -20.27 -12.82 31.48
C LEU A 792 -19.34 -13.82 32.18
N ASP A 793 -19.87 -14.82 32.88
CA ASP A 793 -19.06 -15.86 33.51
C ASP A 793 -18.35 -16.71 32.44
N THR A 794 -17.14 -17.16 32.76
CA THR A 794 -16.33 -18.04 31.90
C THR A 794 -17.03 -19.38 31.69
N ALA A 795 -17.29 -19.74 30.43
CA ALA A 795 -17.80 -21.05 30.04
C ALA A 795 -16.67 -22.08 29.88
N TYR A 796 -15.53 -21.66 29.31
CA TYR A 796 -14.35 -22.53 29.16
C TYR A 796 -13.03 -21.77 29.27
N ALA A 797 -11.95 -22.53 29.55
CA ALA A 797 -10.58 -22.07 29.34
C ALA A 797 -9.87 -22.99 28.33
N MET A 798 -9.42 -22.44 27.20
CA MET A 798 -8.67 -23.19 26.17
C MET A 798 -7.21 -22.72 26.12
N TYR A 799 -6.28 -23.67 26.09
CA TYR A 799 -4.85 -23.39 26.21
C TYR A 799 -4.13 -23.29 24.86
N THR A 800 -3.78 -22.05 24.50
CA THR A 800 -2.98 -21.75 23.31
C THR A 800 -1.49 -21.72 23.67
N SER A 801 -0.60 -21.82 22.67
CA SER A 801 0.83 -21.56 22.86
C SER A 801 1.11 -20.12 23.30
N GLY A 802 2.24 -19.91 23.98
CA GLY A 802 2.59 -18.61 24.56
C GLY A 802 4.08 -18.28 24.41
N SER A 803 4.39 -17.07 23.94
CA SER A 803 5.74 -16.60 23.61
C SER A 803 6.76 -16.65 24.76
N THR A 804 6.31 -16.80 26.01
CA THR A 804 7.17 -17.03 27.18
C THR A 804 7.54 -18.51 27.39
N GLY A 805 7.30 -19.38 26.41
CA GLY A 805 7.55 -20.81 26.51
C GLY A 805 6.60 -21.55 27.46
N LEU A 806 5.41 -21.02 27.72
CA LEU A 806 4.39 -21.65 28.56
C LEU A 806 3.01 -21.43 27.91
N PRO A 807 2.14 -22.46 27.84
CA PRO A 807 0.77 -22.31 27.36
C PRO A 807 -0.03 -21.27 28.17
N LYS A 808 -0.96 -20.58 27.52
CA LYS A 808 -1.83 -19.55 28.12
C LYS A 808 -3.30 -19.94 27.97
N GLY A 809 -4.03 -20.01 29.09
CA GLY A 809 -5.46 -20.32 29.12
C GLY A 809 -6.30 -19.10 28.76
N VAL A 810 -7.06 -19.15 27.66
CA VAL A 810 -7.96 -18.08 27.22
C VAL A 810 -9.34 -18.27 27.84
N LEU A 811 -9.81 -17.29 28.63
CA LEU A 811 -11.05 -17.35 29.41
C LEU A 811 -12.25 -16.84 28.59
N VAL A 812 -13.05 -17.73 28.01
CA VAL A 812 -14.16 -17.36 27.11
C VAL A 812 -15.51 -17.33 27.86
N PRO A 813 -16.26 -16.21 27.85
CA PRO A 813 -17.54 -16.10 28.53
C PRO A 813 -18.70 -16.70 27.73
N HIS A 814 -19.77 -17.12 28.41
CA HIS A 814 -20.97 -17.70 27.77
C HIS A 814 -21.55 -16.84 26.62
N ARG A 815 -21.64 -15.51 26.80
CA ARG A 815 -22.15 -14.57 25.78
C ARG A 815 -21.41 -14.66 24.44
N ALA A 816 -20.12 -15.01 24.47
CA ALA A 816 -19.28 -15.02 23.27
C ALA A 816 -19.59 -16.23 22.38
N ILE A 817 -19.93 -17.36 23.01
CA ILE A 817 -20.39 -18.57 22.33
C ILE A 817 -21.79 -18.35 21.76
N ALA A 818 -22.69 -17.66 22.47
CA ALA A 818 -23.98 -17.25 21.94
C ALA A 818 -23.83 -16.31 20.71
N ARG A 819 -22.91 -15.32 20.76
CA ARG A 819 -22.55 -14.46 19.62
C ARG A 819 -22.08 -15.25 18.40
N LEU A 820 -21.26 -16.28 18.62
CA LEU A 820 -20.72 -17.12 17.55
C LEU A 820 -21.81 -17.95 16.83
N THR A 821 -22.91 -18.28 17.51
CA THR A 821 -23.82 -19.37 17.12
C THR A 821 -25.27 -18.96 16.86
N ILE A 822 -25.75 -17.82 17.40
CA ILE A 822 -27.13 -17.35 17.27
C ILE A 822 -27.13 -15.99 16.56
N ASN A 823 -27.92 -15.86 15.48
CA ASN A 823 -28.02 -14.63 14.66
C ASN A 823 -26.66 -14.05 14.25
N ASN A 824 -25.72 -14.95 13.93
CA ASN A 824 -24.28 -14.70 13.78
C ASN A 824 -23.88 -13.99 12.47
N GLY A 825 -24.76 -13.93 11.48
CA GLY A 825 -24.55 -13.25 10.20
C GLY A 825 -23.75 -14.01 9.13
N TYR A 826 -23.22 -15.21 9.42
CA TYR A 826 -22.38 -15.98 8.47
C TYR A 826 -22.88 -17.41 8.18
N ALA A 827 -23.60 -18.05 9.12
CA ALA A 827 -24.15 -19.39 8.93
C ALA A 827 -25.46 -19.55 9.71
N ASN A 828 -26.57 -19.69 8.97
CA ASN A 828 -27.89 -19.98 9.52
C ASN A 828 -28.06 -21.50 9.74
N ILE A 829 -27.58 -21.97 10.89
CA ILE A 829 -27.69 -23.35 11.37
C ILE A 829 -29.05 -23.53 12.08
N GLY A 830 -29.78 -24.61 11.80
CA GLY A 830 -31.09 -24.89 12.38
C GLY A 830 -31.45 -26.38 12.46
N PRO A 831 -32.72 -26.74 12.67
CA PRO A 831 -33.14 -28.12 13.00
C PRO A 831 -32.87 -29.19 11.94
N ASP A 832 -32.78 -28.81 10.66
CA ASP A 832 -32.45 -29.72 9.56
C ASP A 832 -30.93 -29.93 9.38
N ASP A 833 -30.08 -29.15 10.07
CA ASP A 833 -28.63 -29.21 9.91
C ASP A 833 -27.98 -30.33 10.70
N ARG A 834 -26.89 -30.84 10.10
CA ARG A 834 -26.05 -31.91 10.64
C ARG A 834 -24.61 -31.45 10.62
N VAL A 835 -24.11 -31.06 11.78
CA VAL A 835 -22.80 -30.44 11.96
C VAL A 835 -21.80 -31.50 12.38
N ALA A 836 -20.71 -31.65 11.63
CA ALA A 836 -19.65 -32.57 12.00
C ALA A 836 -18.88 -32.04 13.23
N PHE A 837 -18.86 -32.81 14.32
CA PHE A 837 -17.90 -32.62 15.41
C PHE A 837 -16.63 -33.39 15.06
N ALA A 838 -15.67 -32.65 14.51
CA ALA A 838 -14.48 -33.16 13.84
C ALA A 838 -13.20 -32.43 14.30
N ALA A 839 -13.30 -31.22 14.84
CA ALA A 839 -12.19 -30.55 15.51
C ALA A 839 -11.68 -31.34 16.73
N ASN A 840 -10.46 -31.01 17.16
CA ASN A 840 -9.93 -31.47 18.44
C ASN A 840 -10.67 -30.71 19.56
N PRO A 841 -11.22 -31.37 20.60
CA PRO A 841 -11.91 -30.69 21.72
C PRO A 841 -11.08 -29.61 22.41
N ALA A 842 -9.74 -29.67 22.32
CA ALA A 842 -8.83 -28.67 22.88
C ALA A 842 -8.71 -27.38 22.04
N PHE A 843 -9.37 -27.29 20.87
CA PHE A 843 -9.38 -26.10 20.01
C PHE A 843 -10.77 -25.48 19.89
N ASP A 844 -10.77 -24.16 19.78
CA ASP A 844 -11.96 -23.30 19.72
C ASP A 844 -12.88 -23.59 18.53
N ALA A 845 -12.36 -24.12 17.42
CA ALA A 845 -13.15 -24.65 16.31
C ALA A 845 -14.28 -25.61 16.77
N SER A 846 -14.03 -26.46 17.78
CA SER A 846 -15.05 -27.40 18.28
C SER A 846 -16.24 -26.68 18.94
N THR A 847 -16.09 -25.42 19.34
CA THR A 847 -17.18 -24.66 19.98
C THR A 847 -18.25 -24.26 18.98
N PHE A 848 -17.89 -24.00 17.72
CA PHE A 848 -18.88 -23.87 16.65
C PHE A 848 -19.58 -25.22 16.42
N GLU A 849 -18.80 -26.29 16.24
CA GLU A 849 -19.31 -27.63 15.92
C GLU A 849 -20.27 -28.20 16.97
N ILE A 850 -20.05 -27.88 18.26
CA ILE A 850 -20.91 -28.32 19.38
C ILE A 850 -22.07 -27.35 19.62
N TRP A 851 -21.81 -26.05 19.75
CA TRP A 851 -22.83 -25.11 20.24
C TRP A 851 -23.75 -24.58 19.13
N ALA A 852 -23.31 -24.52 17.86
CA ALA A 852 -24.19 -24.11 16.76
C ALA A 852 -25.41 -25.04 16.56
N PRO A 853 -25.28 -26.39 16.53
CA PRO A 853 -26.46 -27.26 16.47
C PRO A 853 -27.26 -27.24 17.78
N LEU A 854 -26.61 -27.41 18.94
CA LEU A 854 -27.30 -27.56 20.24
C LEU A 854 -28.12 -26.33 20.67
N LEU A 855 -27.76 -25.12 20.21
CA LEU A 855 -28.48 -23.89 20.54
C LEU A 855 -29.52 -23.46 19.49
N ASN A 856 -29.58 -24.14 18.33
CA ASN A 856 -30.54 -23.86 17.25
C ASN A 856 -31.37 -25.09 16.83
N GLY A 857 -31.32 -26.19 17.62
CA GLY A 857 -32.11 -27.41 17.40
C GLY A 857 -31.56 -28.40 16.37
N GLY A 858 -30.38 -28.13 15.80
CA GLY A 858 -29.69 -29.00 14.84
C GLY A 858 -28.98 -30.20 15.51
N GLN A 859 -28.32 -31.03 14.69
CA GLN A 859 -27.75 -32.31 15.11
C GLN A 859 -26.22 -32.30 15.06
N ILE A 860 -25.56 -32.75 16.13
CA ILE A 860 -24.12 -33.08 16.13
C ILE A 860 -23.93 -34.48 15.52
N VAL A 861 -23.02 -34.62 14.57
CA VAL A 861 -22.49 -35.90 14.10
C VAL A 861 -21.05 -36.04 14.60
N ILE A 862 -20.83 -36.92 15.58
CA ILE A 862 -19.49 -37.20 16.12
C ILE A 862 -18.71 -38.01 15.08
N ILE A 863 -17.62 -37.43 14.58
CA ILE A 863 -16.65 -38.10 13.74
C ILE A 863 -15.54 -38.65 14.64
N ASP A 864 -14.95 -39.80 14.31
CA ASP A 864 -13.79 -40.32 15.04
C ASP A 864 -12.48 -39.64 14.60
N ALA A 865 -11.45 -39.70 15.45
CA ALA A 865 -10.21 -38.95 15.22
C ALA A 865 -9.45 -39.41 13.97
N ASP A 866 -9.37 -40.73 13.76
CA ASP A 866 -8.62 -41.33 12.66
C ASP A 866 -9.42 -41.27 11.35
N THR A 867 -10.75 -41.46 11.42
CA THR A 867 -11.72 -41.19 10.33
C THR A 867 -11.58 -39.78 9.77
N PHE A 868 -11.45 -38.76 10.63
CA PHE A 868 -11.27 -37.37 10.18
C PHE A 868 -9.91 -37.10 9.50
N THR A 869 -8.95 -38.03 9.58
CA THR A 869 -7.67 -37.93 8.84
C THR A 869 -7.64 -38.72 7.54
N ASP A 870 -8.61 -39.61 7.32
CA ASP A 870 -8.76 -40.41 6.10
C ASP A 870 -9.85 -39.81 5.19
N SER A 871 -9.47 -39.39 3.98
CA SER A 871 -10.41 -38.75 3.05
C SER A 871 -11.45 -39.70 2.46
N VAL A 872 -11.23 -41.01 2.47
CA VAL A 872 -12.22 -41.99 1.99
C VAL A 872 -13.26 -42.21 3.09
N LEU A 873 -12.82 -42.50 4.31
CA LEU A 873 -13.73 -42.72 5.44
C LEU A 873 -14.54 -41.45 5.77
N MET A 874 -13.92 -40.27 5.72
CA MET A 874 -14.64 -39.01 5.93
C MET A 874 -15.67 -38.72 4.81
N ALA A 875 -15.38 -39.09 3.56
CA ALA A 875 -16.38 -38.98 2.48
C ALA A 875 -17.56 -39.93 2.70
N GLU A 876 -17.30 -41.16 3.15
CA GLU A 876 -18.34 -42.13 3.51
C GLU A 876 -19.22 -41.62 4.66
N GLU A 877 -18.66 -40.99 5.70
CA GLU A 877 -19.45 -40.41 6.80
C GLU A 877 -20.31 -39.21 6.37
N ILE A 878 -19.80 -38.34 5.47
CA ILE A 878 -20.58 -37.20 4.93
C ILE A 878 -21.84 -37.71 4.22
N GLU A 879 -21.72 -38.73 3.36
CA GLU A 879 -22.87 -39.31 2.65
C GLU A 879 -23.77 -40.14 3.60
N ARG A 880 -23.18 -40.92 4.51
CA ARG A 880 -23.89 -41.81 5.45
C ARG A 880 -24.81 -41.04 6.39
N HIS A 881 -24.27 -40.01 7.05
CA HIS A 881 -25.02 -39.18 7.99
C HIS A 881 -25.69 -37.97 7.34
N ARG A 882 -25.40 -37.67 6.07
CA ARG A 882 -25.86 -36.46 5.36
C ARG A 882 -25.45 -35.18 6.09
N ILE A 883 -24.16 -35.08 6.36
CA ILE A 883 -23.55 -33.91 7.03
C ILE A 883 -23.84 -32.68 6.15
N THR A 884 -24.43 -31.63 6.74
CA THR A 884 -24.72 -30.36 6.03
C THR A 884 -23.62 -29.33 6.25
N THR A 885 -22.93 -29.40 7.39
CA THR A 885 -21.96 -28.40 7.85
C THR A 885 -20.66 -29.06 8.30
N LEU A 886 -19.54 -28.59 7.76
CA LEU A 886 -18.19 -29.03 8.12
C LEU A 886 -17.27 -27.82 8.27
N PHE A 887 -16.41 -27.83 9.29
CA PHE A 887 -15.25 -26.95 9.40
C PHE A 887 -13.97 -27.71 9.09
N LEU A 888 -13.03 -27.07 8.36
CA LEU A 888 -11.69 -27.58 8.08
C LEU A 888 -10.64 -26.50 8.37
N THR A 889 -9.48 -26.91 8.88
CA THR A 889 -8.27 -26.06 8.80
C THR A 889 -7.81 -25.95 7.35
N THR A 890 -7.20 -24.84 6.94
CA THR A 890 -6.86 -24.64 5.52
C THR A 890 -5.97 -25.75 4.95
N THR A 891 -5.03 -26.29 5.73
CA THR A 891 -4.24 -27.49 5.32
C THR A 891 -5.14 -28.70 5.01
N LEU A 892 -6.13 -29.00 5.86
CA LEU A 892 -7.04 -30.13 5.64
C LEU A 892 -8.00 -29.86 4.47
N PHE A 893 -8.48 -28.62 4.30
CA PHE A 893 -9.24 -28.20 3.13
C PHE A 893 -8.46 -28.44 1.83
N ASN A 894 -7.19 -28.02 1.76
CA ASN A 894 -6.32 -28.23 0.60
C ASN A 894 -6.15 -29.73 0.26
N GLN A 895 -5.97 -30.58 1.27
CA GLN A 895 -5.88 -32.04 1.12
C GLN A 895 -7.22 -32.65 0.66
N PHE A 896 -8.34 -32.21 1.23
CA PHE A 896 -9.66 -32.78 0.97
C PHE A 896 -10.23 -32.35 -0.38
N VAL A 897 -10.05 -31.10 -0.83
CA VAL A 897 -10.46 -30.69 -2.19
C VAL A 897 -9.78 -31.56 -3.26
N SER A 898 -8.52 -31.92 -3.03
CA SER A 898 -7.73 -32.77 -3.93
C SER A 898 -8.17 -34.24 -3.99
N SER A 899 -8.93 -34.73 -3.00
CA SER A 899 -9.26 -36.15 -2.81
C SER A 899 -10.76 -36.47 -2.77
N MET A 900 -11.59 -35.50 -2.35
CA MET A 900 -13.04 -35.63 -2.14
C MET A 900 -13.83 -34.38 -2.57
N GLY A 901 -13.29 -33.53 -3.45
CA GLY A 901 -13.91 -32.26 -3.85
C GLY A 901 -15.37 -32.36 -4.31
N SER A 902 -15.76 -33.45 -4.98
CA SER A 902 -17.14 -33.75 -5.39
C SER A 902 -18.10 -34.13 -4.26
N THR A 903 -17.59 -34.47 -3.07
CA THR A 903 -18.37 -34.70 -1.84
C THR A 903 -18.44 -33.43 -1.01
N LEU A 904 -17.33 -32.66 -0.93
CA LEU A 904 -17.33 -31.32 -0.32
C LEU A 904 -18.32 -30.37 -1.01
N ALA A 905 -18.45 -30.44 -2.34
CA ALA A 905 -19.40 -29.66 -3.12
C ALA A 905 -20.89 -30.05 -2.93
N LYS A 906 -21.20 -30.99 -2.03
CA LYS A 906 -22.58 -31.31 -1.62
C LYS A 906 -22.97 -30.75 -0.25
N LEU A 907 -22.01 -30.15 0.47
CA LEU A 907 -22.26 -29.54 1.76
C LEU A 907 -23.07 -28.25 1.59
N ARG A 908 -23.91 -27.93 2.58
CA ARG A 908 -24.60 -26.64 2.65
C ARG A 908 -23.65 -25.55 3.15
N TYR A 909 -22.85 -25.86 4.16
CA TYR A 909 -21.76 -25.00 4.61
C TYR A 909 -20.44 -25.77 4.67
N LEU A 910 -19.45 -25.29 3.94
CA LEU A 910 -18.05 -25.64 4.20
C LEU A 910 -17.32 -24.40 4.70
N LEU A 911 -16.90 -24.46 5.96
CA LEU A 911 -16.12 -23.42 6.62
C LEU A 911 -14.64 -23.82 6.55
N CYS A 912 -13.79 -22.92 6.05
CA CYS A 912 -12.35 -23.14 5.94
C CYS A 912 -11.62 -22.00 6.64
N GLY A 913 -10.60 -22.30 7.46
CA GLY A 913 -9.82 -21.22 8.05
C GLY A 913 -8.71 -21.67 8.99
N GLY A 914 -8.35 -20.78 9.90
CA GLY A 914 -7.28 -21.01 10.88
C GLY A 914 -5.87 -20.77 10.33
N GLU A 915 -5.63 -20.90 9.02
CA GLU A 915 -4.33 -20.65 8.36
C GLU A 915 -4.49 -19.78 7.10
N GLN A 916 -3.37 -19.31 6.54
CA GLN A 916 -3.36 -18.67 5.23
C GLN A 916 -3.95 -19.60 4.16
N GLU A 917 -4.72 -19.03 3.24
CA GLU A 917 -5.43 -19.67 2.15
C GLU A 917 -4.52 -20.33 1.08
N ASN A 918 -5.11 -21.19 0.24
CA ASN A 918 -4.58 -21.50 -1.08
C ASN A 918 -5.66 -21.25 -2.14
N LEU A 919 -5.48 -20.20 -2.97
CA LEU A 919 -6.40 -19.81 -4.04
C LEU A 919 -6.63 -20.94 -5.07
N GLU A 920 -5.66 -21.81 -5.31
CA GLU A 920 -5.82 -22.97 -6.20
C GLU A 920 -6.85 -23.96 -5.66
N SER A 921 -6.84 -24.23 -4.34
CA SER A 921 -7.79 -25.12 -3.68
C SER A 921 -9.22 -24.56 -3.73
N PHE A 922 -9.40 -23.27 -3.41
CA PHE A 922 -10.72 -22.64 -3.53
C PHE A 922 -11.21 -22.64 -4.99
N SER A 923 -10.34 -22.31 -5.95
CA SER A 923 -10.66 -22.38 -7.39
C SER A 923 -10.97 -23.82 -7.86
N ALA A 924 -10.29 -24.83 -7.31
CA ALA A 924 -10.54 -26.24 -7.61
C ALA A 924 -11.87 -26.73 -7.04
N LEU A 925 -12.26 -26.32 -5.82
CA LEU A 925 -13.56 -26.70 -5.25
C LEU A 925 -14.73 -26.09 -6.04
N LEU A 926 -14.63 -24.82 -6.44
CA LEU A 926 -15.66 -24.17 -7.27
C LEU A 926 -15.82 -24.86 -8.64
N LYS A 927 -14.78 -25.50 -9.18
CA LYS A 927 -14.87 -26.31 -10.43
C LYS A 927 -15.65 -27.63 -10.25
N TYR A 928 -15.86 -28.10 -9.01
CA TYR A 928 -16.80 -29.18 -8.71
C TYR A 928 -18.24 -28.68 -8.49
N GLY A 929 -18.49 -27.37 -8.66
CA GLY A 929 -19.76 -26.69 -8.38
C GLY A 929 -19.69 -25.83 -7.11
N GLY A 930 -18.85 -26.23 -6.14
CA GLY A 930 -18.83 -25.64 -4.80
C GLY A 930 -20.00 -26.13 -3.91
N PRO A 931 -19.87 -26.01 -2.58
CA PRO A 931 -21.00 -26.14 -1.64
C PRO A 931 -21.96 -24.95 -1.78
N ASP A 932 -23.17 -25.03 -1.19
CA ASP A 932 -24.13 -23.91 -1.22
C ASP A 932 -23.50 -22.60 -0.66
N HIS A 933 -22.72 -22.74 0.41
CA HIS A 933 -21.94 -21.67 1.03
C HIS A 933 -20.50 -22.13 1.34
N LEU A 934 -19.51 -21.48 0.73
CA LEU A 934 -18.09 -21.68 0.98
C LEU A 934 -17.53 -20.49 1.77
N ILE A 935 -17.31 -20.66 3.08
CA ILE A 935 -16.94 -19.55 3.97
C ILE A 935 -15.47 -19.65 4.35
N HIS A 936 -14.70 -18.60 4.04
CA HIS A 936 -13.36 -18.40 4.59
C HIS A 936 -13.47 -17.67 5.93
N CYS A 937 -13.00 -18.30 7.01
CA CYS A 937 -13.18 -17.85 8.40
C CYS A 937 -11.85 -17.43 9.03
N TYR A 938 -11.86 -16.29 9.71
CA TYR A 938 -10.73 -15.82 10.51
C TYR A 938 -11.17 -15.42 11.93
N GLY A 939 -10.38 -15.82 12.92
CA GLY A 939 -10.48 -15.35 14.29
C GLY A 939 -9.34 -15.93 15.16
N PRO A 940 -8.79 -15.17 16.10
CA PRO A 940 -8.00 -15.70 17.21
C PRO A 940 -8.89 -16.17 18.37
N THR A 941 -8.44 -17.16 19.13
CA THR A 941 -9.12 -17.75 20.30
C THR A 941 -9.57 -16.73 21.33
N GLU A 942 -8.78 -15.67 21.52
CA GLU A 942 -9.06 -14.53 22.39
C GLU A 942 -10.30 -13.70 21.96
N THR A 943 -10.86 -14.00 20.80
CA THR A 943 -12.11 -13.42 20.28
C THR A 943 -13.19 -14.47 20.04
N THR A 944 -13.01 -15.71 20.50
CA THR A 944 -13.98 -16.82 20.38
C THR A 944 -14.20 -17.26 18.93
N THR A 945 -13.24 -18.04 18.42
CA THR A 945 -13.31 -18.84 17.18
C THR A 945 -13.34 -18.02 15.89
N PHE A 946 -14.41 -17.29 15.60
CA PHE A 946 -14.56 -16.47 14.39
C PHE A 946 -14.82 -15.00 14.75
N ALA A 947 -14.07 -14.11 14.10
CA ALA A 947 -14.23 -12.66 14.19
C ALA A 947 -14.70 -12.08 12.85
N THR A 948 -14.14 -12.58 11.73
CA THR A 948 -14.51 -12.17 10.37
C THR A 948 -14.75 -13.38 9.47
N THR A 949 -15.59 -13.19 8.45
CA THR A 949 -15.89 -14.20 7.43
C THR A 949 -16.01 -13.60 6.03
N TYR A 950 -15.56 -14.33 5.02
CA TYR A 950 -15.73 -14.02 3.60
C TYR A 950 -16.42 -15.19 2.87
N GLU A 951 -17.46 -14.90 2.08
CA GLU A 951 -18.15 -15.91 1.28
C GLU A 951 -17.54 -16.01 -0.13
N VAL A 952 -16.96 -17.17 -0.44
CA VAL A 952 -16.14 -17.41 -1.63
C VAL A 952 -17.00 -17.87 -2.80
N THR A 953 -17.76 -16.93 -3.37
CA THR A 953 -18.60 -17.20 -4.57
C THR A 953 -17.81 -17.26 -5.87
N LYS A 954 -16.60 -16.67 -5.90
CA LYS A 954 -15.68 -16.65 -7.05
C LYS A 954 -14.24 -16.42 -6.59
N ILE A 955 -13.28 -16.77 -7.44
CA ILE A 955 -11.87 -16.37 -7.31
C ILE A 955 -11.55 -15.37 -8.41
N ASP A 956 -10.97 -14.24 -8.03
CA ASP A 956 -10.40 -13.26 -8.95
C ASP A 956 -8.90 -13.53 -9.08
N HIS A 957 -8.47 -13.90 -10.29
CA HIS A 957 -7.07 -14.24 -10.56
C HIS A 957 -6.15 -13.01 -10.66
N GLN A 958 -6.66 -11.79 -10.47
CA GLN A 958 -5.85 -10.57 -10.27
C GLN A 958 -5.55 -10.27 -8.79
N GLN A 959 -5.97 -11.14 -7.85
CA GLN A 959 -5.76 -10.95 -6.41
C GLN A 959 -4.75 -11.98 -5.86
N ASP A 960 -3.68 -11.51 -5.23
CA ASP A 960 -2.65 -12.37 -4.62
C ASP A 960 -3.13 -13.13 -3.36
N ARG A 961 -4.26 -12.70 -2.79
CA ARG A 961 -4.79 -13.17 -1.50
C ARG A 961 -6.31 -13.22 -1.52
N LEU A 962 -6.87 -14.17 -0.78
CA LEU A 962 -8.30 -14.24 -0.48
C LEU A 962 -8.61 -13.35 0.72
N PRO A 963 -9.69 -12.55 0.71
CA PRO A 963 -10.07 -11.79 1.90
C PRO A 963 -10.40 -12.70 3.10
N ILE A 964 -10.04 -12.24 4.29
CA ILE A 964 -10.58 -12.74 5.57
C ILE A 964 -11.96 -12.13 5.88
N GLY A 965 -12.39 -11.15 5.08
CA GLY A 965 -13.78 -10.72 4.97
C GLY A 965 -14.19 -9.63 5.96
N LYS A 966 -15.44 -9.69 6.41
CA LYS A 966 -16.10 -8.66 7.24
C LYS A 966 -16.38 -9.16 8.64
N PRO A 967 -16.47 -8.27 9.65
CA PRO A 967 -16.83 -8.64 11.01
C PRO A 967 -18.19 -9.35 11.05
N ILE A 968 -18.28 -10.47 11.78
CA ILE A 968 -19.55 -11.16 11.99
C ILE A 968 -20.42 -10.41 13.00
N SER A 969 -21.68 -10.81 13.18
CA SER A 969 -22.63 -10.07 14.03
C SER A 969 -22.13 -9.80 15.45
N ASN A 970 -22.41 -8.61 15.96
CA ASN A 970 -21.98 -8.12 17.28
C ASN A 970 -20.44 -8.12 17.51
N THR A 971 -19.69 -7.90 16.43
CA THR A 971 -18.22 -7.81 16.40
C THR A 971 -17.79 -6.50 15.74
N SER A 972 -16.75 -5.86 16.26
CA SER A 972 -16.09 -4.71 15.62
C SER A 972 -14.68 -5.11 15.19
N VAL A 973 -14.19 -4.53 14.09
CA VAL A 973 -12.79 -4.60 13.68
C VAL A 973 -12.24 -3.20 13.37
N TYR A 974 -11.02 -2.97 13.80
CA TYR A 974 -10.29 -1.73 13.54
C TYR A 974 -8.89 -2.07 13.02
N VAL A 975 -8.41 -1.31 12.05
CA VAL A 975 -7.04 -1.43 11.52
C VAL A 975 -6.31 -0.17 11.95
N LEU A 976 -5.40 -0.32 12.91
CA LEU A 976 -4.79 0.80 13.64
C LEU A 976 -3.27 0.83 13.43
N ASP A 977 -2.69 2.01 13.62
CA ASP A 977 -1.25 2.20 13.70
C ASP A 977 -0.69 1.94 15.12
N GLN A 978 0.61 2.19 15.28
CA GLN A 978 1.32 2.10 16.55
C GLN A 978 0.86 3.08 17.65
N HIS A 979 0.06 4.10 17.28
CA HIS A 979 -0.51 5.12 18.17
C HIS A 979 -2.02 4.89 18.44
N TYR A 980 -2.57 3.75 18.02
CA TYR A 980 -3.99 3.38 18.08
C TYR A 980 -4.93 4.26 17.24
N LEU A 981 -4.41 4.98 16.25
CA LEU A 981 -5.20 5.77 15.30
C LEU A 981 -5.55 4.92 14.07
N PRO A 982 -6.76 5.07 13.48
CA PRO A 982 -7.14 4.32 12.28
C PRO A 982 -6.20 4.64 11.10
N VAL A 983 -5.82 3.60 10.35
CA VAL A 983 -5.03 3.77 9.12
C VAL A 983 -5.95 4.15 7.94
N PRO A 984 -5.44 4.89 6.92
CA PRO A 984 -6.20 5.19 5.72
C PRO A 984 -6.59 3.94 4.90
N LEU A 985 -7.66 4.04 4.10
CA LEU A 985 -8.16 2.92 3.31
C LEU A 985 -7.07 2.35 2.37
N GLY A 986 -6.86 1.03 2.43
CA GLY A 986 -5.85 0.31 1.64
C GLY A 986 -4.43 0.29 2.24
N VAL A 987 -4.19 1.05 3.31
CA VAL A 987 -2.93 1.02 4.10
C VAL A 987 -2.92 -0.20 5.01
N VAL A 988 -1.72 -0.72 5.29
CA VAL A 988 -1.53 -1.84 6.22
C VAL A 988 -1.43 -1.32 7.65
N GLY A 989 -2.16 -1.96 8.58
CA GLY A 989 -2.06 -1.71 10.02
C GLY A 989 -2.31 -2.98 10.83
N GLU A 990 -2.21 -2.90 12.15
CA GLU A 990 -2.51 -4.02 13.03
C GLU A 990 -4.02 -4.16 13.26
N LEU A 991 -4.52 -5.39 13.23
CA LEU A 991 -5.94 -5.70 13.46
C LEU A 991 -6.27 -5.72 14.96
N TYR A 992 -7.29 -4.98 15.33
CA TYR A 992 -7.93 -4.99 16.64
C TYR A 992 -9.37 -5.45 16.51
N ILE A 993 -9.85 -6.26 17.45
CA ILE A 993 -11.18 -6.91 17.38
C ILE A 993 -11.97 -6.58 18.64
N GLY A 994 -13.05 -5.82 18.51
CA GLY A 994 -13.96 -5.43 19.59
C GLY A 994 -15.27 -6.24 19.62
N GLY A 995 -16.12 -5.95 20.60
CA GLY A 995 -17.50 -6.45 20.67
C GLY A 995 -17.71 -7.69 21.55
N ALA A 996 -18.78 -8.44 21.26
CA ALA A 996 -19.34 -9.41 22.20
C ALA A 996 -18.56 -10.73 22.36
N GLY A 997 -17.74 -11.08 21.37
CA GLY A 997 -16.91 -12.29 21.37
C GLY A 997 -15.56 -12.18 22.10
N VAL A 998 -15.16 -10.97 22.50
CA VAL A 998 -13.88 -10.72 23.17
C VAL A 998 -13.86 -11.45 24.52
N ALA A 999 -12.82 -12.25 24.72
CA ALA A 999 -12.62 -13.09 25.90
C ALA A 999 -12.41 -12.25 27.17
N ASN A 1000 -12.61 -12.87 28.34
CA ASN A 1000 -12.46 -12.20 29.64
C ASN A 1000 -11.00 -11.82 29.92
N GLY A 1001 -10.04 -12.64 29.49
CA GLY A 1001 -8.59 -12.41 29.62
C GLY A 1001 -7.80 -13.70 29.46
N TYR A 1002 -6.55 -13.71 29.91
CA TYR A 1002 -5.74 -14.91 30.09
C TYR A 1002 -5.70 -15.33 31.57
N LEU A 1003 -5.94 -16.61 31.84
CA LEU A 1003 -5.85 -17.20 33.17
C LEU A 1003 -4.44 -17.00 33.75
N ASN A 1004 -4.37 -16.59 35.03
CA ASN A 1004 -3.15 -16.28 35.79
C ASN A 1004 -2.17 -15.26 35.15
N ARG A 1005 -2.55 -14.61 34.04
CA ARG A 1005 -1.66 -13.76 33.23
C ARG A 1005 -2.27 -12.37 33.00
N GLN A 1006 -2.51 -11.66 34.10
CA GLN A 1006 -2.98 -10.27 34.08
C GLN A 1006 -2.01 -9.35 33.31
N ASP A 1007 -0.70 -9.57 33.49
CA ASP A 1007 0.40 -8.85 32.81
C ASP A 1007 0.38 -8.91 31.28
N LEU A 1008 -0.22 -9.97 30.73
CA LEU A 1008 -0.41 -10.19 29.30
C LEU A 1008 -1.83 -9.80 28.86
N SER A 1009 -2.79 -9.90 29.78
CA SER A 1009 -4.19 -9.50 29.55
C SER A 1009 -4.28 -7.99 29.34
N GLU A 1010 -3.68 -7.19 30.21
CA GLU A 1010 -3.66 -5.71 30.11
C GLU A 1010 -2.95 -5.20 28.84
N LYS A 1011 -2.03 -6.00 28.27
CA LYS A 1011 -1.30 -5.65 27.03
C LYS A 1011 -2.01 -6.07 25.74
N ARG A 1012 -3.05 -6.91 25.82
CA ARG A 1012 -3.71 -7.51 24.66
C ARG A 1012 -5.23 -7.33 24.65
N PHE A 1013 -5.88 -7.08 25.78
CA PHE A 1013 -7.31 -6.76 25.91
C PHE A 1013 -7.45 -5.31 26.40
N LEU A 1014 -7.31 -4.37 25.45
CA LEU A 1014 -7.32 -2.94 25.70
C LEU A 1014 -8.75 -2.40 25.81
N PRO A 1015 -9.01 -1.24 26.45
CA PRO A 1015 -10.27 -0.52 26.27
C PRO A 1015 -10.55 -0.23 24.79
N ASP A 1016 -11.81 -0.22 24.38
CA ASP A 1016 -12.22 0.14 23.01
C ASP A 1016 -12.62 1.62 22.94
N PRO A 1017 -11.78 2.52 22.39
CA PRO A 1017 -12.06 3.97 22.35
C PRO A 1017 -13.05 4.37 21.24
N PHE A 1018 -13.52 3.43 20.42
CA PHE A 1018 -14.46 3.67 19.32
C PHE A 1018 -15.90 3.24 19.66
N SER A 1019 -16.09 2.60 20.81
CA SER A 1019 -17.35 2.06 21.30
C SER A 1019 -18.16 3.09 22.12
N GLU A 1020 -19.49 2.97 22.09
CA GLU A 1020 -20.42 3.78 22.90
C GLU A 1020 -20.51 3.33 24.38
N HIS A 1021 -19.71 2.35 24.80
CA HIS A 1021 -19.82 1.69 26.11
C HIS A 1021 -18.46 1.62 26.82
N GLU A 1022 -18.31 2.36 27.92
CA GLU A 1022 -17.03 2.61 28.62
C GLU A 1022 -16.30 1.31 29.07
N ASP A 1023 -17.03 0.28 29.48
CA ASP A 1023 -16.47 -1.02 29.93
C ASP A 1023 -16.07 -1.98 28.78
N THR A 1024 -16.25 -1.59 27.51
CA THR A 1024 -15.94 -2.48 26.38
C THR A 1024 -14.45 -2.52 26.03
N ARG A 1025 -14.01 -3.67 25.51
CA ARG A 1025 -12.61 -3.96 25.22
C ARG A 1025 -12.42 -4.49 23.81
N MET A 1026 -11.26 -4.19 23.24
CA MET A 1026 -10.77 -4.73 21.97
C MET A 1026 -9.52 -5.59 22.17
N TYR A 1027 -9.41 -6.68 21.42
CA TYR A 1027 -8.27 -7.58 21.43
C TYR A 1027 -7.23 -7.20 20.35
N ARG A 1028 -5.97 -7.02 20.75
CA ARG A 1028 -4.82 -6.72 19.89
C ARG A 1028 -4.20 -8.00 19.33
N THR A 1029 -4.39 -8.26 18.04
CA THR A 1029 -4.12 -9.58 17.43
C THR A 1029 -2.65 -9.90 17.16
N GLY A 1030 -1.83 -8.91 16.83
CA GLY A 1030 -0.53 -9.11 16.18
C GLY A 1030 -0.59 -9.47 14.69
N ASP A 1031 -1.78 -9.53 14.09
CA ASP A 1031 -1.98 -9.76 12.66
C ASP A 1031 -2.01 -8.41 11.91
N LEU A 1032 -1.24 -8.30 10.84
CA LEU A 1032 -1.21 -7.13 9.95
C LEU A 1032 -2.15 -7.35 8.78
N VAL A 1033 -3.01 -6.37 8.53
CA VAL A 1033 -4.12 -6.44 7.56
C VAL A 1033 -4.30 -5.10 6.83
N ARG A 1034 -5.06 -5.11 5.74
CA ARG A 1034 -5.59 -3.89 5.11
C ARG A 1034 -7.07 -4.06 4.71
N PHE A 1035 -7.82 -2.97 4.72
CA PHE A 1035 -9.17 -2.93 4.14
C PHE A 1035 -9.12 -2.77 2.62
N LEU A 1036 -9.99 -3.51 1.92
CA LEU A 1036 -10.34 -3.29 0.52
C LEU A 1036 -11.47 -2.25 0.39
N PRO A 1037 -11.69 -1.63 -0.79
CA PRO A 1037 -12.72 -0.60 -0.98
C PRO A 1037 -14.16 -1.05 -0.75
N ASP A 1038 -14.43 -2.35 -0.72
CA ASP A 1038 -15.74 -2.93 -0.42
C ASP A 1038 -15.97 -3.20 1.09
N GLY A 1039 -14.97 -2.95 1.93
CA GLY A 1039 -14.97 -3.22 3.37
C GLY A 1039 -14.53 -4.61 3.80
N ASN A 1040 -14.08 -5.47 2.88
CA ASN A 1040 -13.44 -6.74 3.24
C ASN A 1040 -11.99 -6.51 3.70
N LEU A 1041 -11.54 -7.24 4.71
CA LEU A 1041 -10.15 -7.27 5.17
C LEU A 1041 -9.34 -8.32 4.40
N VAL A 1042 -8.09 -7.99 4.07
CA VAL A 1042 -7.08 -8.92 3.55
C VAL A 1042 -5.95 -9.04 4.57
N PHE A 1043 -5.58 -10.28 4.88
CA PHE A 1043 -4.42 -10.59 5.72
C PHE A 1043 -3.12 -10.39 4.94
N VAL A 1044 -2.14 -9.75 5.56
CA VAL A 1044 -0.84 -9.43 4.95
C VAL A 1044 0.27 -10.29 5.56
N SER A 1045 0.43 -10.22 6.88
CA SER A 1045 1.48 -10.90 7.63
C SER A 1045 1.21 -10.82 9.15
N ARG A 1046 2.16 -11.19 10.00
CA ARG A 1046 2.15 -10.90 11.44
C ARG A 1046 3.24 -9.91 11.82
N ASN A 1047 3.04 -9.18 12.91
CA ASN A 1047 4.03 -8.28 13.51
C ASN A 1047 4.93 -8.97 14.56
N ASP A 1048 4.71 -10.27 14.82
CA ASP A 1048 5.46 -11.10 15.76
C ASP A 1048 5.90 -12.45 15.12
N HIS A 1049 6.84 -13.15 15.77
CA HIS A 1049 7.40 -14.42 15.31
C HIS A 1049 6.48 -15.64 15.58
N GLN A 1050 5.18 -15.46 15.41
CA GLN A 1050 4.18 -16.52 15.55
C GLN A 1050 3.83 -17.08 14.17
N VAL A 1051 3.73 -18.40 14.09
CA VAL A 1051 3.37 -19.12 12.86
C VAL A 1051 2.14 -19.99 13.09
N LYS A 1052 1.55 -20.48 12.00
CA LYS A 1052 0.48 -21.47 12.05
C LYS A 1052 0.86 -22.64 11.15
N ILE A 1053 0.77 -23.86 11.69
CA ILE A 1053 1.20 -25.09 11.00
C ILE A 1053 0.12 -26.16 11.20
N ARG A 1054 -0.54 -26.58 10.12
CA ARG A 1054 -1.68 -27.52 10.12
C ARG A 1054 -2.90 -27.02 10.92
N GLY A 1055 -3.01 -25.71 11.10
CA GLY A 1055 -4.00 -25.02 11.92
C GLY A 1055 -3.56 -24.75 13.37
N PHE A 1056 -2.43 -25.32 13.80
CA PHE A 1056 -1.91 -25.15 15.15
C PHE A 1056 -1.16 -23.80 15.23
N ARG A 1057 -1.63 -22.91 16.11
CA ARG A 1057 -0.98 -21.64 16.43
C ARG A 1057 0.26 -21.89 17.29
N ILE A 1058 1.44 -21.59 16.75
CA ILE A 1058 2.75 -21.89 17.37
C ILE A 1058 3.54 -20.60 17.56
N GLU A 1059 4.10 -20.43 18.75
CA GLU A 1059 5.04 -19.36 19.08
C GLU A 1059 6.45 -19.90 18.84
N LEU A 1060 7.23 -19.35 17.90
CA LEU A 1060 8.58 -19.88 17.63
C LEU A 1060 9.48 -19.76 18.88
N GLY A 1061 9.30 -18.69 19.65
CA GLY A 1061 9.94 -18.47 20.95
C GLY A 1061 9.62 -19.54 22.03
N GLU A 1062 8.50 -20.26 21.94
CA GLU A 1062 8.21 -21.40 22.84
C GLU A 1062 9.18 -22.56 22.59
N ILE A 1063 9.53 -22.78 21.32
CA ILE A 1063 10.47 -23.81 20.90
C ILE A 1063 11.91 -23.36 21.20
N GLU A 1064 12.26 -22.10 20.92
CA GLU A 1064 13.58 -21.53 21.23
C GLU A 1064 13.91 -21.61 22.72
N ALA A 1065 12.97 -21.22 23.60
CA ALA A 1065 13.14 -21.29 25.05
C ALA A 1065 13.40 -22.74 25.52
N ARG A 1066 12.61 -23.70 25.04
CA ARG A 1066 12.79 -25.14 25.35
C ARG A 1066 14.10 -25.71 24.79
N LEU A 1067 14.58 -25.21 23.65
CA LEU A 1067 15.88 -25.64 23.08
C LEU A 1067 17.06 -25.12 23.90
N VAL A 1068 17.00 -23.87 24.39
CA VAL A 1068 18.07 -23.27 25.22
C VAL A 1068 18.17 -23.90 26.62
N GLU A 1069 17.10 -24.52 27.13
CA GLU A 1069 17.15 -25.31 28.37
C GLU A 1069 18.01 -26.59 28.27
N HIS A 1070 18.31 -27.08 27.06
CA HIS A 1070 19.12 -28.29 26.89
C HIS A 1070 20.62 -28.03 27.12
N PRO A 1071 21.32 -28.71 28.06
CA PRO A 1071 22.69 -28.34 28.49
C PRO A 1071 23.81 -28.33 27.44
N ALA A 1072 23.56 -28.81 26.22
CA ALA A 1072 24.51 -28.74 25.10
C ALA A 1072 24.20 -27.62 24.07
N VAL A 1073 23.13 -26.87 24.27
CA VAL A 1073 22.71 -25.72 23.44
C VAL A 1073 23.13 -24.43 24.15
N ARG A 1074 23.73 -23.48 23.42
CA ARG A 1074 24.11 -22.15 23.96
C ARG A 1074 23.08 -21.08 23.60
N GLU A 1075 22.64 -21.13 22.35
CA GLU A 1075 21.68 -20.25 21.70
C GLU A 1075 20.88 -21.14 20.72
N ALA A 1076 19.61 -20.82 20.51
CA ALA A 1076 18.76 -21.44 19.50
C ALA A 1076 17.96 -20.34 18.78
N ALA A 1077 17.57 -20.64 17.53
CA ALA A 1077 16.62 -19.84 16.76
C ALA A 1077 15.75 -20.81 15.96
N VAL A 1078 14.47 -20.47 15.78
CA VAL A 1078 13.53 -21.23 14.94
C VAL A 1078 12.87 -20.25 13.97
N LEU A 1079 12.75 -20.67 12.70
CA LEU A 1079 12.37 -19.85 11.54
C LEU A 1079 11.34 -20.60 10.69
#